data_AF-A0A835SVZ4-F1
#
_entry.id   AF-A0A835SVZ4-F1
#
_cell.length_a   1.000
_cell.length_b   1.000
_cell.length_c   1.000
_cell.angle_alpha   90.00
_cell.angle_beta   90.00
_cell.angle_gamma   90.00
#
_symmetry.space_group_name_H-M   'P 1'
#
loop_
_entity.id
_entity.type
_entity.pdbx_description
1 polymer ?
#
loop_
_entity_poly.entity_id
_entity_poly.type
_entity_poly.pdbx_seq_one_letter_code
_entity_poly.pdbx_strand_id
1 'polypeptide(L)'
;MVFTSVAGHLMEVDFPDPYRRWGGCSDVDLYSCPMEKKVPQDKLDLKRQLEQLSRQAAWLVLWLDCDREGENISFEVMDVCRGVNPRLTIRRARFSALIPRELHRAMATLGQPNANDAAAVDARQEIDLRIGASFTRFQTKALRDKFDMSGIAAVRAKLERDGRTPVVSYGPCQFPTLGIIVQRAWEVQNHVREHFWTIHMAYREQPGASGGSGDSGNEPPEGQEGAGAAGGRGALGRGAGGRGGNTNANTSGGGGGGGGHCVFEWARGRLFDRAAAEMYHEVVQEAGEAVVVAVRGATRTRAAPSPLSTLEMQKRATGKLRLSGERIMKLAEELYQAGFISYPRTETDVFDPGQDLRAIVSEHAADPRWGAHCQRILSGELWRQPRPGGHDDKAHPPIHPTRHSLGEHDWAPEKKALYEFIVRHFLACCSRDAVGSETSVEVDVGGERFRTTGLMVVERNWLDVYPYSGWGGNDNLPRLAEGQVFTPSELRLRDGSTEPPPRLSERDLISKMEAHGIGTDATVAEHIQKQLERGYAEKDEAAMTFWPTPLGEALISGYCAMGLDDLWKPDLRAKIEASIRDVAAGRLRKEQALSEAIQFFRADFLTAQGRAGVLAGAVARFLPLAGGGGGGGGGGGGGGGGGGGGGGGGGGGGGFYGGGNGGGGGGDDGPPPEGPVLGTCQSCGGGGLVLCRGGDGRWAAVCNRGGVCGFRLALPKAVVAAAVSDSACPRCGLVSAAGGAAAGGGGAYGGGGGGGPGPGPGPLMCAALRFRMAALPAGLLQDPNLTACLICDPRVKEVLEACGVGGPRRRRRRRWRRRRPRRRSWQSSWRRRRRRTRAAVAAPAAAAAVASASRAAGGRGGGASGGGGGGGTRSRSEPATARAGGGRGGGRGAASDDGGGGAGGRGRSAGRGRGGGSRGGAAAATGSRGGAAGAGAGAGAPLCPRHNAPCRRFVSNSAANPGRAFFKCGHEDRAEQDACGAFVWEDQWDGASEAPARGGGGGGGGGGGGGGGGGGGGAGAGGVAGGGGGYGGRGGGGGGGGGTYVSATGVAYGSGGGGGFGGAGAGGGGGGAGGVCYRCNQHGHFARQCPNS
;
A
#
# COMPACT_ATOMS: atom_id res chain seq x y z
N MET A 1 -19.76 46.14 -7.00
CA MET A 1 -19.46 45.00 -6.09
C MET A 1 -17.99 45.11 -5.72
N VAL A 2 -17.62 44.88 -4.45
CA VAL A 2 -16.20 44.76 -4.07
C VAL A 2 -15.87 43.27 -4.04
N PHE A 3 -14.82 42.86 -4.72
CA PHE A 3 -14.35 41.47 -4.76
C PHE A 3 -12.96 41.40 -4.13
N THR A 4 -12.72 40.36 -3.32
CA THR A 4 -11.45 40.12 -2.62
C THR A 4 -11.35 38.63 -2.28
N SER A 5 -10.19 38.18 -1.81
CA SER A 5 -9.87 36.76 -1.61
C SER A 5 -9.13 36.51 -0.30
N VAL A 6 -9.06 35.25 0.11
CA VAL A 6 -8.24 34.77 1.24
C VAL A 6 -7.21 33.75 0.74
N ALA A 7 -6.08 33.63 1.45
CA ALA A 7 -5.01 32.69 1.12
C ALA A 7 -5.19 31.36 1.88
N GLY A 8 -6.11 30.52 1.39
CA GLY A 8 -6.56 29.30 2.07
C GLY A 8 -7.28 29.62 3.39
N HIS A 9 -7.18 28.74 4.39
CA HIS A 9 -7.71 28.99 5.73
C HIS A 9 -7.22 30.33 6.30
N LEU A 10 -8.18 31.11 6.78
CA LEU A 10 -7.95 32.37 7.49
C LEU A 10 -7.57 32.11 8.96
N MET A 11 -7.94 30.95 9.51
CA MET A 11 -7.63 30.55 10.89
C MET A 11 -6.82 29.25 10.97
N GLU A 12 -6.05 29.11 12.04
CA GLU A 12 -5.47 27.84 12.51
C GLU A 12 -6.25 27.36 13.74
N VAL A 13 -6.44 26.03 13.87
CA VAL A 13 -6.81 25.39 15.14
C VAL A 13 -5.50 24.97 15.82
N ASP A 14 -5.26 25.43 17.05
CA ASP A 14 -4.11 25.01 17.87
C ASP A 14 -4.51 24.90 19.35
N PHE A 15 -3.60 24.36 20.16
CA PHE A 15 -3.73 24.34 21.61
C PHE A 15 -3.39 25.72 22.21
N PRO A 16 -4.01 26.08 23.35
CA PRO A 16 -3.57 27.22 24.17
C PRO A 16 -2.08 27.13 24.54
N ASP A 17 -1.41 28.27 24.67
CA ASP A 17 0.06 28.35 24.85
C ASP A 17 0.67 27.52 26.00
N PRO A 18 -0.02 27.25 27.13
CA PRO A 18 0.46 26.28 28.12
C PRO A 18 0.61 24.86 27.57
N TYR A 19 -0.36 24.39 26.78
CA TYR A 19 -0.38 23.06 26.16
C TYR A 19 0.42 22.99 24.87
N ARG A 20 0.55 24.11 24.14
CA ARG A 20 1.28 24.26 22.87
C ARG A 20 2.76 23.89 23.01
N ARG A 21 3.40 24.30 24.11
CA ARG A 21 4.83 24.05 24.36
C ARG A 21 5.10 22.60 24.76
N TRP A 22 6.13 22.00 24.16
CA TRP A 22 6.58 20.65 24.52
C TRP A 22 7.10 20.65 25.96
N GLY A 23 6.49 19.85 26.83
CA GLY A 23 6.80 19.82 28.27
C GLY A 23 6.04 20.84 29.11
N GLY A 24 5.17 21.68 28.53
CA GLY A 24 4.27 22.57 29.27
C GLY A 24 3.04 21.85 29.89
N CYS A 25 2.78 20.62 29.46
CA CYS A 25 1.72 19.73 29.94
C CYS A 25 2.16 18.26 29.80
N SER A 26 1.39 17.33 30.35
CA SER A 26 1.50 15.91 29.99
C SER A 26 0.95 15.69 28.59
N ASP A 27 1.51 14.75 27.83
CA ASP A 27 1.08 14.49 26.46
C ASP A 27 -0.34 13.87 26.39
N VAL A 28 -0.84 13.32 27.51
CA VAL A 28 -2.24 12.83 27.63
C VAL A 28 -3.25 13.96 27.83
N ASP A 29 -2.83 15.13 28.34
CA ASP A 29 -3.73 16.26 28.63
C ASP A 29 -4.32 16.85 27.33
N LEU A 30 -3.61 16.62 26.20
CA LEU A 30 -3.99 17.03 24.84
C LEU A 30 -5.29 16.37 24.35
N TYR A 31 -5.74 15.27 24.97
CA TYR A 31 -7.03 14.65 24.69
C TYR A 31 -8.21 15.39 25.36
N SER A 32 -7.95 16.29 26.30
CA SER A 32 -8.98 16.94 27.14
C SER A 32 -8.84 18.45 27.30
N CYS A 33 -7.73 19.05 26.87
CA CYS A 33 -7.57 20.51 26.87
C CYS A 33 -8.55 21.19 25.90
N PRO A 34 -8.94 22.46 26.15
CA PRO A 34 -9.70 23.24 25.18
C PRO A 34 -8.85 23.56 23.94
N MET A 35 -9.51 23.81 22.80
CA MET A 35 -8.89 24.22 21.54
C MET A 35 -9.13 25.71 21.28
N GLU A 36 -8.20 26.35 20.59
CA GLU A 36 -8.35 27.72 20.08
C GLU A 36 -8.35 27.69 18.54
N LYS A 37 -9.39 28.24 17.90
CA LYS A 37 -9.36 28.58 16.47
C LYS A 37 -9.09 30.08 16.35
N LYS A 38 -7.97 30.46 15.74
CA LYS A 38 -7.45 31.85 15.71
C LYS A 38 -6.79 32.20 14.39
N VAL A 39 -6.83 33.47 14.01
CA VAL A 39 -6.11 33.97 12.82
C VAL A 39 -4.61 34.04 13.15
N PRO A 40 -3.73 33.36 12.41
CA PRO A 40 -2.28 33.38 12.66
C PRO A 40 -1.67 34.74 12.29
N GLN A 41 -0.47 35.00 12.81
CA GLN A 41 0.18 36.32 12.77
C GLN A 41 0.37 36.88 11.34
N ASP A 42 0.65 36.01 10.37
CA ASP A 42 0.82 36.31 8.94
C ASP A 42 -0.48 36.71 8.23
N LYS A 43 -1.65 36.37 8.80
CA LYS A 43 -2.97 36.64 8.21
C LYS A 43 -3.75 37.75 8.93
N LEU A 44 -3.13 38.43 9.90
CA LEU A 44 -3.77 39.54 10.63
C LEU A 44 -4.12 40.74 9.75
N ASP A 45 -3.33 41.05 8.72
CA ASP A 45 -3.64 42.14 7.78
C ASP A 45 -4.80 41.80 6.84
N LEU A 46 -4.88 40.54 6.40
CA LEU A 46 -6.05 40.01 5.69
C LEU A 46 -7.31 40.07 6.56
N LYS A 47 -7.23 39.70 7.85
CA LYS A 47 -8.31 39.91 8.82
C LYS A 47 -8.72 41.39 8.91
N ARG A 48 -7.77 42.31 9.11
CA ARG A 48 -8.01 43.76 9.21
C ARG A 48 -8.72 44.29 7.96
N GLN A 49 -8.33 43.83 6.77
CA GLN A 49 -8.97 44.17 5.49
C GLN A 49 -10.41 43.66 5.42
N LEU A 50 -10.67 42.40 5.76
CA LEU A 50 -12.03 41.83 5.81
C LEU A 50 -12.93 42.57 6.80
N GLU A 51 -12.42 42.91 7.98
CA GLU A 51 -13.14 43.74 8.95
C GLU A 51 -13.46 45.14 8.40
N GLN A 52 -12.50 45.81 7.75
CA GLN A 52 -12.68 47.14 7.18
C GLN A 52 -13.75 47.17 6.08
N LEU A 53 -13.73 46.18 5.19
CA LEU A 53 -14.74 46.03 4.14
C LEU A 53 -16.11 45.68 4.75
N SER A 54 -16.16 44.84 5.79
CA SER A 54 -17.39 44.44 6.48
C SER A 54 -18.13 45.60 7.16
N ARG A 55 -17.41 46.64 7.60
CA ARG A 55 -18.00 47.88 8.14
C ARG A 55 -18.80 48.67 7.08
N GLN A 56 -18.48 48.50 5.80
CA GLN A 56 -19.06 49.25 4.68
C GLN A 56 -20.04 48.41 3.84
N ALA A 57 -19.98 47.08 3.95
CA ALA A 57 -20.85 46.16 3.24
C ALA A 57 -22.18 45.89 3.97
N ALA A 58 -23.27 45.78 3.20
CA ALA A 58 -24.56 45.26 3.68
C ALA A 58 -24.73 43.75 3.38
N TRP A 59 -24.01 43.23 2.39
CA TRP A 59 -24.07 41.84 1.93
C TRP A 59 -22.65 41.25 1.86
N LEU A 60 -22.52 39.97 2.22
CA LEU A 60 -21.31 39.17 2.02
C LEU A 60 -21.67 37.96 1.16
N VAL A 61 -21.06 37.85 -0.02
CA VAL A 61 -21.25 36.71 -0.93
C VAL A 61 -19.96 35.90 -0.97
N LEU A 62 -20.06 34.63 -0.58
CA LEU A 62 -18.94 33.72 -0.43
C LEU A 62 -18.67 32.99 -1.76
N TRP A 63 -17.48 33.24 -2.32
CA TRP A 63 -17.00 32.74 -3.62
C TRP A 63 -15.77 31.83 -3.48
N LEU A 64 -15.68 31.10 -2.37
CA LEU A 64 -14.67 30.07 -2.16
C LEU A 64 -14.95 28.83 -3.02
N ASP A 65 -13.99 27.94 -3.18
CA ASP A 65 -14.22 26.63 -3.82
C ASP A 65 -15.30 25.84 -3.06
N CYS A 66 -16.00 24.92 -3.73
CA CYS A 66 -17.29 24.40 -3.25
C CYS A 66 -17.24 23.02 -2.57
N ASP A 67 -16.04 22.62 -2.13
CA ASP A 67 -15.80 21.45 -1.28
C ASP A 67 -16.00 21.76 0.22
N ARG A 68 -15.73 20.76 1.08
CA ARG A 68 -15.87 20.91 2.53
C ARG A 68 -14.89 21.91 3.13
N GLU A 69 -13.65 21.95 2.64
CA GLU A 69 -12.64 22.90 3.12
C GLU A 69 -13.06 24.33 2.76
N GLY A 70 -13.54 24.57 1.54
CA GLY A 70 -14.10 25.86 1.12
C GLY A 70 -15.37 26.28 1.89
N GLU A 71 -16.21 25.33 2.36
CA GLU A 71 -17.25 25.62 3.34
C GLU A 71 -16.67 25.97 4.72
N ASN A 72 -15.64 25.27 5.23
CA ASN A 72 -15.02 25.60 6.51
C ASN A 72 -14.39 27.02 6.50
N ILE A 73 -13.63 27.35 5.45
CA ILE A 73 -13.06 28.67 5.21
C ILE A 73 -14.17 29.73 5.06
N SER A 74 -15.34 29.36 4.50
CA SER A 74 -16.50 30.25 4.44
C SER A 74 -16.95 30.67 5.84
N PHE A 75 -17.01 29.75 6.81
CA PHE A 75 -17.35 30.08 8.19
C PHE A 75 -16.26 30.91 8.89
N GLU A 76 -14.97 30.64 8.65
CA GLU A 76 -13.88 31.47 9.18
C GLU A 76 -13.98 32.94 8.71
N VAL A 77 -14.29 33.15 7.42
CA VAL A 77 -14.53 34.50 6.88
C VAL A 77 -15.82 35.10 7.46
N MET A 78 -16.90 34.32 7.59
CA MET A 78 -18.16 34.78 8.18
C MET A 78 -17.98 35.27 9.61
N ASP A 79 -17.19 34.59 10.44
CA ASP A 79 -17.02 34.93 11.85
C ASP A 79 -16.20 36.21 12.03
N VAL A 80 -15.13 36.42 11.24
CA VAL A 80 -14.39 37.69 11.19
C VAL A 80 -15.30 38.84 10.75
N CYS A 81 -16.08 38.65 9.69
CA CYS A 81 -16.95 39.68 9.13
C CYS A 81 -18.12 40.01 10.08
N ARG A 82 -18.76 39.00 10.70
CA ARG A 82 -19.87 39.16 11.66
C ARG A 82 -19.42 39.75 12.99
N GLY A 83 -18.21 39.44 13.45
CA GLY A 83 -17.63 40.01 14.67
C GLY A 83 -17.53 41.55 14.62
N VAL A 84 -17.57 42.14 13.42
CA VAL A 84 -17.56 43.59 13.21
C VAL A 84 -18.89 44.13 12.67
N ASN A 85 -19.61 43.37 11.83
CA ASN A 85 -20.94 43.75 11.35
C ASN A 85 -21.94 42.58 11.44
N PRO A 86 -22.63 42.42 12.59
CA PRO A 86 -23.63 41.37 12.79
C PRO A 86 -24.86 41.44 11.85
N ARG A 87 -25.04 42.55 11.13
CA ARG A 87 -26.20 42.78 10.23
C ARG A 87 -25.94 42.37 8.77
N LEU A 88 -24.76 41.78 8.46
CA LEU A 88 -24.44 41.32 7.10
C LEU A 88 -25.43 40.27 6.60
N THR A 89 -26.01 40.52 5.43
CA THR A 89 -26.76 39.50 4.68
C THR A 89 -25.76 38.55 4.01
N ILE A 90 -25.65 37.33 4.52
CA ILE A 90 -24.68 36.35 4.03
C ILE A 90 -25.32 35.42 2.99
N ARG A 91 -24.60 35.16 1.90
CA ARG A 91 -24.98 34.25 0.81
C ARG A 91 -23.78 33.44 0.33
N ARG A 92 -24.06 32.27 -0.25
CA ARG A 92 -23.06 31.36 -0.80
C ARG A 92 -23.27 31.21 -2.30
N ALA A 93 -22.27 31.56 -3.10
CA ALA A 93 -22.20 31.15 -4.50
C ALA A 93 -21.75 29.68 -4.54
N ARG A 94 -22.36 28.86 -5.40
CA ARG A 94 -21.97 27.47 -5.66
C ARG A 94 -21.67 27.31 -7.16
N PHE A 95 -20.48 26.81 -7.48
CA PHE A 95 -19.93 26.68 -8.83
C PHE A 95 -18.91 25.55 -8.87
N SER A 96 -18.69 24.99 -10.05
CA SER A 96 -17.75 23.89 -10.33
C SER A 96 -16.76 24.21 -11.45
N ALA A 97 -16.86 25.36 -12.11
CA ALA A 97 -15.88 25.83 -13.08
C ALA A 97 -15.86 27.37 -13.15
N LEU A 98 -14.68 27.95 -13.39
CA LEU A 98 -14.49 29.39 -13.52
C LEU A 98 -14.80 29.89 -14.94
N ILE A 99 -16.02 29.61 -15.42
CA ILE A 99 -16.49 30.00 -16.76
C ILE A 99 -17.70 30.97 -16.68
N PRO A 100 -17.85 31.94 -17.61
CA PRO A 100 -18.87 32.99 -17.50
C PRO A 100 -20.31 32.49 -17.33
N ARG A 101 -20.69 31.44 -18.08
CA ARG A 101 -22.01 30.77 -17.97
C ARG A 101 -22.31 30.33 -16.53
N GLU A 102 -21.31 29.80 -15.84
CA GLU A 102 -21.48 29.19 -14.54
C GLU A 102 -21.37 30.20 -13.40
N LEU A 103 -20.46 31.18 -13.51
CA LEU A 103 -20.39 32.30 -12.57
C LEU A 103 -21.67 33.15 -12.60
N HIS A 104 -22.26 33.37 -13.79
CA HIS A 104 -23.56 34.03 -13.90
C HIS A 104 -24.71 33.19 -13.29
N ARG A 105 -24.71 31.87 -13.49
CA ARG A 105 -25.67 30.95 -12.81
C ARG A 105 -25.53 31.05 -11.29
N ALA A 106 -24.31 30.93 -10.78
CA ALA A 106 -24.02 30.96 -9.34
C ALA A 106 -24.47 32.27 -8.68
N MET A 107 -24.30 33.41 -9.36
CA MET A 107 -24.78 34.72 -8.91
C MET A 107 -26.31 34.86 -8.96
N ALA A 108 -26.98 34.18 -9.89
CA ALA A 108 -28.44 34.14 -9.97
C ALA A 108 -29.09 33.20 -8.94
N THR A 109 -28.40 32.12 -8.54
CA THR A 109 -28.91 31.08 -7.63
C THR A 109 -28.14 31.02 -6.30
N LEU A 110 -27.93 32.17 -5.66
CA LEU A 110 -27.20 32.29 -4.40
C LEU A 110 -27.90 31.55 -3.23
N GLY A 111 -27.19 30.57 -2.65
CA GLY A 111 -27.65 29.76 -1.52
C GLY A 111 -27.20 30.26 -0.15
N GLN A 112 -27.22 29.35 0.83
CA GLN A 112 -26.65 29.52 2.17
C GLN A 112 -25.41 28.61 2.33
N PRO A 113 -24.43 28.98 3.17
CA PRO A 113 -23.28 28.12 3.48
C PRO A 113 -23.68 26.95 4.40
N ASN A 114 -23.07 25.78 4.21
CA ASN A 114 -23.41 24.55 4.95
C ASN A 114 -22.59 24.41 6.25
N ALA A 115 -23.25 24.58 7.38
CA ALA A 115 -22.64 24.41 8.70
C ALA A 115 -22.17 22.97 8.96
N ASN A 116 -22.79 21.96 8.35
CA ASN A 116 -22.45 20.56 8.58
C ASN A 116 -21.12 20.16 7.91
N ASP A 117 -20.89 20.60 6.67
CA ASP A 117 -19.60 20.40 5.99
C ASP A 117 -18.47 21.11 6.75
N ALA A 118 -18.69 22.37 7.16
CA ALA A 118 -17.75 23.12 7.98
C ALA A 118 -17.45 22.41 9.31
N ALA A 119 -18.47 21.92 10.02
CA ALA A 119 -18.32 21.17 11.27
C ALA A 119 -17.59 19.82 11.10
N ALA A 120 -17.73 19.17 9.94
CA ALA A 120 -17.03 17.93 9.62
C ALA A 120 -15.51 18.15 9.43
N VAL A 121 -15.12 19.23 8.74
CA VAL A 121 -13.71 19.65 8.63
C VAL A 121 -13.14 20.00 10.00
N ASP A 122 -13.86 20.81 10.76
CA ASP A 122 -13.49 21.20 12.13
C ASP A 122 -13.27 19.96 13.04
N ALA A 123 -14.12 18.94 12.90
CA ALA A 123 -13.96 17.66 13.60
C ALA A 123 -12.69 16.92 13.14
N ARG A 124 -12.44 16.83 11.83
CA ARG A 124 -11.22 16.22 11.26
C ARG A 124 -9.96 16.93 11.77
N GLN A 125 -9.91 18.25 11.69
CA GLN A 125 -8.77 19.08 12.13
C GLN A 125 -8.47 18.86 13.62
N GLU A 126 -9.49 18.87 14.49
CA GLU A 126 -9.31 18.66 15.92
C GLU A 126 -8.89 17.22 16.28
N ILE A 127 -9.50 16.20 15.64
CA ILE A 127 -9.10 14.79 15.81
C ILE A 127 -7.64 14.58 15.41
N ASP A 128 -7.25 15.07 14.22
CA ASP A 128 -5.92 14.84 13.66
C ASP A 128 -4.84 15.63 14.42
N LEU A 129 -5.17 16.80 14.96
CA LEU A 129 -4.28 17.57 15.83
C LEU A 129 -4.09 16.93 17.21
N ARG A 130 -5.17 16.53 17.91
CA ARG A 130 -5.08 15.92 19.25
C ARG A 130 -4.30 14.61 19.23
N ILE A 131 -4.63 13.72 18.30
CA ILE A 131 -3.99 12.41 18.14
C ILE A 131 -2.57 12.59 17.57
N GLY A 132 -2.42 13.41 16.52
CA GLY A 132 -1.14 13.66 15.88
C GLY A 132 -0.12 14.26 16.84
N ALA A 133 -0.49 15.29 17.61
CA ALA A 133 0.41 15.95 18.55
C ALA A 133 0.82 15.04 19.72
N SER A 134 -0.12 14.31 20.35
CA SER A 134 0.18 13.45 21.49
C SER A 134 1.15 12.32 21.12
N PHE A 135 0.83 11.52 20.10
CA PHE A 135 1.71 10.44 19.64
C PHE A 135 3.04 10.96 19.06
N THR A 136 3.05 12.09 18.33
CA THR A 136 4.30 12.73 17.85
C THR A 136 5.22 13.12 19.01
N ARG A 137 4.69 13.79 20.05
CA ARG A 137 5.46 14.18 21.23
C ARG A 137 6.02 12.95 21.93
N PHE A 138 5.17 11.96 22.20
CA PHE A 138 5.55 10.68 22.82
C PHE A 138 6.70 10.01 22.05
N GLN A 139 6.52 9.68 20.77
CA GLN A 139 7.50 8.87 20.05
C GLN A 139 8.78 9.64 19.70
N THR A 140 8.70 10.97 19.51
CA THR A 140 9.90 11.81 19.37
C THR A 140 10.70 11.81 20.67
N LYS A 141 10.08 12.03 21.84
CA LYS A 141 10.76 11.93 23.15
C LYS A 141 11.30 10.51 23.41
N ALA A 142 10.60 9.48 22.96
CA ALA A 142 10.99 8.09 23.18
C ALA A 142 12.19 7.64 22.33
N LEU A 143 12.43 8.27 21.17
CA LEU A 143 13.37 7.78 20.13
C LEU A 143 14.48 8.78 19.73
N ARG A 144 14.16 10.07 19.57
CA ARG A 144 15.04 11.07 18.91
C ARG A 144 16.43 11.13 19.53
N ASP A 145 16.51 11.19 20.85
CA ASP A 145 17.77 11.40 21.58
C ASP A 145 18.52 10.08 21.84
N LYS A 146 18.04 8.96 21.28
CA LYS A 146 18.62 7.61 21.45
C LYS A 146 19.17 7.02 20.15
N PHE A 147 18.67 7.44 18.98
CA PHE A 147 18.99 6.83 17.70
C PHE A 147 19.44 7.88 16.68
N ASP A 148 20.50 7.59 15.93
CA ASP A 148 20.89 8.43 14.81
C ASP A 148 19.94 8.20 13.62
N MET A 149 19.29 9.28 13.20
CA MET A 149 18.34 9.32 12.08
C MET A 149 18.92 10.02 10.84
N SER A 150 20.14 10.55 10.91
CA SER A 150 20.81 11.27 9.81
C SER A 150 21.17 10.38 8.61
N GLY A 151 21.13 9.06 8.78
CA GLY A 151 21.23 8.08 7.71
C GLY A 151 20.03 8.05 6.75
N ILE A 152 18.89 8.65 7.11
CA ILE A 152 17.66 8.62 6.31
C ILE A 152 17.61 9.87 5.41
N ALA A 153 17.52 9.68 4.09
CA ALA A 153 17.72 10.76 3.11
C ALA A 153 16.76 11.96 3.30
N ALA A 154 15.46 11.71 3.45
CA ALA A 154 14.47 12.78 3.67
C ALA A 154 14.66 13.51 5.01
N VAL A 155 15.07 12.80 6.06
CA VAL A 155 15.36 13.38 7.38
C VAL A 155 16.61 14.26 7.30
N ARG A 156 17.65 13.82 6.59
CA ARG A 156 18.86 14.61 6.32
C ARG A 156 18.57 15.86 5.51
N ALA A 157 17.89 15.73 4.37
CA ALA A 157 17.53 16.86 3.51
C ALA A 157 16.59 17.88 4.19
N LYS A 158 15.96 17.50 5.32
CA LYS A 158 15.23 18.40 6.20
C LYS A 158 16.11 19.03 7.28
N LEU A 159 17.04 18.27 7.89
CA LEU A 159 18.05 18.79 8.81
C LEU A 159 18.93 19.87 8.15
N GLU A 160 19.39 19.60 6.93
CA GLU A 160 20.24 20.51 6.12
C GLU A 160 19.50 21.80 5.72
N ARG A 161 18.18 21.74 5.55
CA ARG A 161 17.34 22.87 5.12
C ARG A 161 16.81 23.71 6.29
N ASP A 162 16.26 23.04 7.30
CA ASP A 162 15.50 23.70 8.37
C ASP A 162 16.39 24.03 9.59
N GLY A 163 17.57 23.39 9.72
CA GLY A 163 18.43 23.46 10.91
C GLY A 163 17.82 22.86 12.18
N ARG A 164 16.66 22.19 12.08
CA ARG A 164 15.85 21.71 13.21
C ARG A 164 16.03 20.21 13.45
N THR A 165 16.10 19.81 14.71
CA THR A 165 16.19 18.40 15.12
C THR A 165 15.01 17.56 14.59
N PRO A 166 15.23 16.27 14.30
CA PRO A 166 14.26 15.48 13.56
C PRO A 166 13.05 15.13 14.44
N VAL A 167 11.84 15.37 13.90
CA VAL A 167 10.56 15.07 14.56
C VAL A 167 9.98 13.79 13.98
N VAL A 168 9.77 12.79 14.82
CA VAL A 168 9.14 11.52 14.45
C VAL A 168 7.61 11.71 14.57
N SER A 169 6.97 12.14 13.50
CA SER A 169 5.53 12.48 13.47
C SER A 169 4.59 11.28 13.35
N TYR A 170 3.55 11.25 14.18
CA TYR A 170 2.39 10.38 14.03
C TYR A 170 1.23 11.16 13.38
N GLY A 171 0.38 10.47 12.62
CA GLY A 171 -0.90 11.01 12.16
C GLY A 171 -1.90 9.88 11.90
N PRO A 172 -3.18 10.02 12.30
CA PRO A 172 -4.15 8.90 12.29
C PRO A 172 -4.49 8.34 10.91
N CYS A 173 -4.33 9.07 9.80
CA CYS A 173 -4.36 8.49 8.44
C CYS A 173 -2.96 8.25 7.85
N GLN A 174 -1.94 8.95 8.36
CA GLN A 174 -0.55 8.76 7.93
C GLN A 174 -0.04 7.37 8.34
N PHE A 175 -0.32 6.93 9.56
CA PHE A 175 0.22 5.68 10.10
C PHE A 175 -0.36 4.42 9.44
N PRO A 176 -1.68 4.33 9.14
CA PRO A 176 -2.20 3.23 8.33
C PRO A 176 -1.73 3.22 6.87
N THR A 177 -1.49 4.39 6.28
CA THR A 177 -0.89 4.49 4.94
C THR A 177 0.52 3.89 4.92
N LEU A 178 1.32 4.13 5.97
CA LEU A 178 2.62 3.46 6.17
C LEU A 178 2.44 1.96 6.44
N GLY A 179 1.45 1.56 7.23
CA GLY A 179 1.10 0.18 7.52
C GLY A 179 0.87 -0.65 6.27
N ILE A 180 0.14 -0.10 5.28
CA ILE A 180 -0.07 -0.73 3.97
C ILE A 180 1.26 -0.96 3.21
N ILE A 181 2.20 -0.01 3.26
CA ILE A 181 3.51 -0.12 2.60
C ILE A 181 4.40 -1.17 3.30
N VAL A 182 4.45 -1.15 4.64
CA VAL A 182 5.22 -2.13 5.43
C VAL A 182 4.64 -3.53 5.31
N GLN A 183 3.31 -3.69 5.29
CA GLN A 183 2.67 -4.98 5.07
C GLN A 183 3.09 -5.58 3.72
N ARG A 184 3.13 -4.80 2.62
CA ARG A 184 3.66 -5.31 1.34
C ARG A 184 5.14 -5.66 1.45
N ALA A 185 5.95 -4.89 2.17
CA ALA A 185 7.35 -5.25 2.37
C ALA A 185 7.50 -6.60 3.08
N TRP A 186 6.70 -6.88 4.12
CA TRP A 186 6.67 -8.18 4.80
C TRP A 186 6.11 -9.30 3.92
N GLU A 187 5.06 -9.05 3.12
CA GLU A 187 4.56 -9.99 2.10
C GLU A 187 5.66 -10.39 1.10
N VAL A 188 6.54 -9.45 0.72
CA VAL A 188 7.69 -9.70 -0.17
C VAL A 188 8.84 -10.41 0.54
N GLN A 189 9.19 -9.97 1.75
CA GLN A 189 10.33 -10.50 2.52
C GLN A 189 10.09 -11.94 3.00
N ASN A 190 8.86 -12.28 3.37
CA ASN A 190 8.48 -13.58 3.92
C ASN A 190 8.01 -14.59 2.85
N HIS A 191 8.01 -14.20 1.56
CA HIS A 191 7.61 -15.08 0.46
C HIS A 191 8.57 -16.25 0.27
N VAL A 192 8.13 -17.45 0.66
CA VAL A 192 8.82 -18.70 0.32
C VAL A 192 8.47 -19.08 -1.12
N ARG A 193 9.50 -19.23 -1.96
CA ARG A 193 9.34 -19.68 -3.34
C ARG A 193 8.96 -21.16 -3.40
N GLU A 194 7.75 -21.47 -3.84
CA GLU A 194 7.32 -22.82 -4.19
C GLU A 194 7.65 -23.10 -5.67
N HIS A 195 8.24 -24.26 -5.96
CA HIS A 195 8.37 -24.74 -7.35
C HIS A 195 7.05 -25.30 -7.86
N PHE A 196 6.78 -25.10 -9.14
CA PHE A 196 5.62 -25.68 -9.82
C PHE A 196 5.97 -26.13 -11.22
N TRP A 197 5.12 -26.97 -11.80
CA TRP A 197 5.23 -27.48 -13.16
C TRP A 197 3.90 -27.32 -13.90
N THR A 198 3.98 -27.04 -15.20
CA THR A 198 2.81 -26.90 -16.09
C THR A 198 3.13 -27.47 -17.46
N ILE A 199 2.15 -28.15 -18.07
CA ILE A 199 2.30 -28.69 -19.43
C ILE A 199 2.07 -27.53 -20.40
N HIS A 200 3.15 -27.10 -21.07
CA HIS A 200 3.06 -26.14 -22.16
C HIS A 200 2.82 -26.86 -23.48
N MET A 201 1.71 -26.53 -24.12
CA MET A 201 1.39 -26.95 -25.47
C MET A 201 1.26 -25.75 -26.40
N ALA A 202 1.87 -25.82 -27.58
CA ALA A 202 1.68 -24.85 -28.65
C ALA A 202 1.40 -25.55 -29.98
N TYR A 203 0.63 -24.89 -30.82
CA TYR A 203 0.34 -25.30 -32.19
C TYR A 203 0.80 -24.22 -33.17
N ARG A 204 1.32 -24.66 -34.31
CA ARG A 204 1.58 -23.83 -35.48
C ARG A 204 0.91 -24.47 -36.67
N GLU A 205 0.09 -23.69 -37.34
CA GLU A 205 -0.53 -24.02 -38.62
C GLU A 205 0.59 -24.30 -39.65
N GLN A 206 0.60 -25.50 -40.21
CA GLN A 206 1.53 -25.82 -41.30
C GLN A 206 1.06 -25.11 -42.58
N PRO A 207 1.96 -24.48 -43.36
CA PRO A 207 1.59 -23.85 -44.62
C PRO A 207 1.26 -24.93 -45.67
N GLY A 208 -0.01 -25.34 -45.72
CA GLY A 208 -0.54 -26.11 -46.84
C GLY A 208 -0.48 -25.27 -48.13
N ALA A 209 -0.23 -25.83 -49.31
CA ALA A 209 -0.77 -27.11 -49.81
C ALA A 209 -2.31 -27.14 -49.79
N SER A 210 -2.95 -26.00 -50.07
CA SER A 210 -4.35 -25.93 -50.45
C SER A 210 -4.58 -26.75 -51.72
N GLY A 211 -5.30 -27.87 -51.61
CA GLY A 211 -5.71 -28.66 -52.77
C GLY A 211 -6.63 -27.85 -53.68
N GLY A 212 -6.18 -27.57 -54.90
CA GLY A 212 -6.97 -26.88 -55.91
C GLY A 212 -7.93 -27.83 -56.63
N SER A 213 -9.23 -27.57 -56.56
CA SER A 213 -10.27 -28.24 -57.34
C SER A 213 -11.30 -27.22 -57.81
N GLY A 214 -11.34 -26.94 -59.12
CA GLY A 214 -12.01 -25.77 -59.69
C GLY A 214 -11.11 -24.53 -59.71
N ASP A 215 -11.10 -23.70 -60.75
CA ASP A 215 -11.73 -23.84 -62.07
C ASP A 215 -10.88 -23.09 -63.13
N SER A 216 -11.25 -23.22 -64.39
CA SER A 216 -10.52 -22.85 -65.59
C SER A 216 -10.54 -21.35 -65.95
N GLY A 217 -9.46 -20.92 -66.60
CA GLY A 217 -9.48 -19.85 -67.62
C GLY A 217 -9.42 -18.39 -67.15
N ASN A 218 -8.21 -17.81 -67.14
CA ASN A 218 -7.91 -16.75 -68.13
C ASN A 218 -6.40 -16.55 -68.30
N GLU A 219 -5.96 -16.17 -69.51
CA GLU A 219 -4.57 -15.79 -69.80
C GLU A 219 -4.37 -14.27 -69.63
N PRO A 220 -3.20 -13.81 -69.15
CA PRO A 220 -2.85 -12.39 -69.12
C PRO A 220 -2.21 -11.95 -70.45
N PRO A 221 -2.59 -10.79 -71.04
CA PRO A 221 -1.88 -10.23 -72.18
C PRO A 221 -0.54 -9.59 -71.75
N GLU A 222 0.51 -9.82 -72.53
CA GLU A 222 1.80 -9.15 -72.37
C GLU A 222 1.81 -7.75 -73.01
N GLY A 223 2.68 -6.88 -72.48
CA GLY A 223 3.15 -5.65 -73.13
C GLY A 223 2.85 -4.34 -72.36
N GLN A 224 3.71 -3.32 -72.40
CA GLN A 224 5.14 -3.26 -72.74
C GLN A 224 5.68 -1.93 -72.18
N GLU A 225 6.90 -1.95 -71.61
CA GLU A 225 7.84 -0.83 -71.37
C GLU A 225 7.35 0.58 -70.94
N GLY A 226 7.94 1.09 -69.85
CA GLY A 226 7.88 2.51 -69.46
C GLY A 226 9.00 2.85 -68.47
N ALA A 227 10.08 3.46 -68.93
CA ALA A 227 11.31 3.65 -68.14
C ALA A 227 11.25 4.85 -67.17
N GLY A 228 11.92 4.71 -66.02
CA GLY A 228 12.03 5.79 -65.01
C GLY A 228 12.90 5.39 -63.81
N ALA A 229 14.23 5.47 -63.96
CA ALA A 229 15.19 5.03 -62.95
C ALA A 229 16.03 6.19 -62.36
N ALA A 230 16.50 5.97 -61.13
CA ALA A 230 17.39 6.84 -60.32
C ALA A 230 16.79 8.17 -59.80
N GLY A 231 17.22 8.68 -58.63
CA GLY A 231 18.15 8.09 -57.66
C GLY A 231 18.49 9.01 -56.47
N GLY A 232 19.11 8.45 -55.42
CA GLY A 232 19.41 9.12 -54.13
C GLY A 232 18.36 8.78 -53.07
N ARG A 233 18.60 7.99 -52.00
CA ARG A 233 19.78 7.73 -51.15
C ARG A 233 20.31 9.02 -50.49
N GLY A 234 20.39 9.13 -49.16
CA GLY A 234 20.06 8.19 -48.07
C GLY A 234 20.12 8.94 -46.71
N ALA A 235 20.52 8.39 -45.56
CA ALA A 235 20.82 7.01 -45.16
C ALA A 235 20.84 6.91 -43.60
N LEU A 236 20.63 5.69 -43.07
CA LEU A 236 21.23 5.09 -41.84
C LEU A 236 21.75 6.02 -40.71
N GLY A 237 21.40 5.89 -39.42
CA GLY A 237 20.56 4.91 -38.70
C GLY A 237 21.30 4.21 -37.53
N ARG A 238 20.57 3.47 -36.66
CA ARG A 238 21.05 2.71 -35.45
C ARG A 238 21.48 3.63 -34.28
N GLY A 239 21.40 3.28 -32.99
CA GLY A 239 20.91 2.11 -32.20
C GLY A 239 21.43 2.29 -30.74
N ALA A 240 21.25 1.40 -29.74
CA ALA A 240 20.29 0.35 -29.41
C ALA A 240 20.58 -0.19 -27.97
N GLY A 241 19.56 -0.64 -27.21
CA GLY A 241 19.70 -1.27 -25.87
C GLY A 241 19.28 -0.36 -24.69
N GLY A 242 18.67 -0.83 -23.59
CA GLY A 242 18.38 -2.19 -23.10
C GLY A 242 19.16 -2.48 -21.80
N ARG A 243 18.64 -3.09 -20.73
CA ARG A 243 17.40 -3.87 -20.43
C ARG A 243 17.02 -3.61 -18.94
N GLY A 244 15.92 -4.06 -18.35
CA GLY A 244 14.75 -4.84 -18.79
C GLY A 244 13.94 -5.34 -17.58
N GLY A 245 12.71 -5.79 -17.80
CA GLY A 245 11.84 -6.37 -16.77
C GLY A 245 11.29 -7.74 -17.20
N ASN A 246 11.02 -8.63 -16.25
CA ASN A 246 10.52 -9.97 -16.54
C ASN A 246 9.02 -9.91 -16.89
N THR A 247 8.67 -10.07 -18.16
CA THR A 247 7.27 -10.20 -18.63
C THR A 247 7.12 -11.44 -19.48
N ASN A 248 5.97 -12.11 -19.36
CA ASN A 248 5.67 -13.33 -20.09
C ASN A 248 5.45 -12.97 -21.58
N ALA A 249 6.47 -13.23 -22.41
CA ALA A 249 6.58 -12.62 -23.73
C ALA A 249 5.76 -13.38 -24.80
N ASN A 250 4.52 -12.94 -25.03
CA ASN A 250 3.79 -13.21 -26.27
C ASN A 250 3.59 -11.89 -27.04
N THR A 251 4.65 -11.40 -27.67
CA THR A 251 4.65 -10.12 -28.42
C THR A 251 5.38 -10.27 -29.75
N SER A 252 4.75 -10.94 -30.71
CA SER A 252 5.20 -11.06 -32.10
C SER A 252 4.55 -9.98 -32.98
N GLY A 253 4.99 -8.73 -32.83
CA GLY A 253 4.56 -7.63 -33.70
C GLY A 253 5.47 -7.48 -34.91
N GLY A 254 5.03 -7.96 -36.08
CA GLY A 254 5.76 -7.83 -37.34
C GLY A 254 5.02 -8.51 -38.49
N GLY A 255 4.47 -7.73 -39.43
CA GLY A 255 3.67 -8.25 -40.53
C GLY A 255 4.48 -8.97 -41.60
N GLY A 256 4.02 -10.16 -41.99
CA GLY A 256 4.58 -11.00 -43.05
C GLY A 256 3.88 -12.35 -43.03
N GLY A 257 3.49 -12.88 -44.20
CA GLY A 257 2.64 -14.08 -44.28
C GLY A 257 3.33 -15.33 -43.73
N GLY A 258 2.91 -15.79 -42.56
CA GLY A 258 3.33 -17.05 -41.94
C GLY A 258 2.16 -17.65 -41.15
N GLY A 259 2.04 -18.98 -41.17
CA GLY A 259 0.90 -19.70 -40.59
C GLY A 259 0.68 -19.39 -39.10
N GLY A 260 -0.59 -19.37 -38.69
CA GLY A 260 -1.00 -18.98 -37.34
C GLY A 260 -0.32 -19.80 -36.24
N HIS A 261 -0.12 -19.18 -35.08
CA HIS A 261 0.52 -19.83 -33.93
C HIS A 261 -0.21 -19.48 -32.64
N CYS A 262 -0.62 -20.50 -31.89
CA CYS A 262 -1.27 -20.34 -30.59
C CYS A 262 -0.62 -21.21 -29.52
N VAL A 263 -0.65 -20.71 -28.28
CA VAL A 263 -0.28 -21.46 -27.06
C VAL A 263 -1.57 -21.79 -26.32
N PHE A 264 -1.67 -23.00 -25.79
CA PHE A 264 -2.79 -23.43 -24.95
C PHE A 264 -2.39 -23.47 -23.47
N GLU A 265 -3.26 -22.97 -22.63
CA GLU A 265 -3.19 -23.09 -21.18
C GLU A 265 -3.79 -24.44 -20.75
N TRP A 266 -3.04 -25.21 -19.97
CA TRP A 266 -3.51 -26.46 -19.39
C TRP A 266 -4.62 -26.21 -18.37
N ALA A 267 -5.73 -26.96 -18.43
CA ALA A 267 -6.91 -26.72 -17.60
C ALA A 267 -6.65 -26.92 -16.08
N ARG A 268 -5.65 -27.74 -15.71
CA ARG A 268 -5.19 -27.88 -14.31
C ARG A 268 -4.29 -26.71 -13.86
N GLY A 269 -3.93 -25.81 -14.76
CA GLY A 269 -3.06 -24.64 -14.53
C GLY A 269 -1.61 -25.04 -14.26
N ARG A 270 -1.32 -25.42 -13.02
CA ARG A 270 0.02 -25.82 -12.56
C ARG A 270 -0.06 -26.73 -11.33
N LEU A 271 0.84 -27.70 -11.25
CA LEU A 271 0.98 -28.59 -10.10
C LEU A 271 2.25 -28.26 -9.31
N PHE A 272 2.19 -28.45 -8.00
CA PHE A 272 3.30 -28.23 -7.07
C PHE A 272 4.01 -29.53 -6.65
N ASP A 273 3.55 -30.67 -7.18
CA ASP A 273 4.25 -31.94 -7.12
C ASP A 273 4.82 -32.26 -8.50
N ARG A 274 6.08 -32.71 -8.53
CA ARG A 274 6.80 -32.99 -9.79
C ARG A 274 6.36 -34.32 -10.40
N ALA A 275 6.23 -35.38 -9.61
CA ALA A 275 5.93 -36.72 -10.11
C ALA A 275 4.52 -36.79 -10.72
N ALA A 276 3.55 -36.12 -10.09
CA ALA A 276 2.21 -35.95 -10.67
C ALA A 276 2.25 -35.17 -12.00
N ALA A 277 3.06 -34.12 -12.09
CA ALA A 277 3.17 -33.31 -13.31
C ALA A 277 3.91 -34.05 -14.44
N GLU A 278 4.91 -34.87 -14.11
CA GLU A 278 5.60 -35.77 -15.05
C GLU A 278 4.64 -36.87 -15.53
N MET A 279 3.86 -37.50 -14.64
CA MET A 279 2.83 -38.48 -15.00
C MET A 279 1.78 -37.93 -15.98
N TYR A 280 1.22 -36.74 -15.72
CA TYR A 280 0.28 -36.12 -16.69
C TYR A 280 0.97 -35.74 -18.01
N HIS A 281 2.24 -35.32 -17.97
CA HIS A 281 3.00 -35.05 -19.19
C HIS A 281 3.28 -36.31 -20.00
N GLU A 282 3.59 -37.43 -19.36
CA GLU A 282 3.79 -38.74 -20.01
C GLU A 282 2.50 -39.18 -20.71
N VAL A 283 1.33 -39.12 -20.06
CA VAL A 283 0.02 -39.42 -20.69
C VAL A 283 -0.25 -38.55 -21.92
N VAL A 284 0.00 -37.24 -21.82
CA VAL A 284 -0.21 -36.29 -22.92
C VAL A 284 0.80 -36.53 -24.07
N GLN A 285 2.03 -36.96 -23.74
CA GLN A 285 3.09 -37.27 -24.70
C GLN A 285 2.90 -38.63 -25.39
N GLU A 286 2.36 -39.63 -24.70
CA GLU A 286 2.00 -40.93 -25.27
C GLU A 286 0.79 -40.84 -26.21
N ALA A 287 -0.17 -39.96 -25.90
CA ALA A 287 -1.30 -39.69 -26.79
C ALA A 287 -0.87 -39.01 -28.11
N GLY A 288 0.05 -38.03 -28.05
CA GLY A 288 0.71 -37.42 -29.21
C GLY A 288 -0.14 -36.53 -30.12
N GLU A 289 -1.43 -36.81 -30.27
CA GLU A 289 -2.40 -36.07 -31.07
C GLU A 289 -3.40 -35.32 -30.18
N ALA A 290 -3.68 -34.07 -30.53
CA ALA A 290 -4.67 -33.22 -29.87
C ALA A 290 -5.95 -33.16 -30.72
N VAL A 291 -7.10 -33.37 -30.07
CA VAL A 291 -8.43 -33.29 -30.70
C VAL A 291 -9.10 -31.99 -30.28
N VAL A 292 -9.60 -31.20 -31.22
CA VAL A 292 -10.40 -30.00 -30.95
C VAL A 292 -11.81 -30.42 -30.50
N VAL A 293 -12.13 -30.15 -29.24
CA VAL A 293 -13.38 -30.61 -28.60
C VAL A 293 -14.44 -29.51 -28.46
N ALA A 294 -14.05 -28.23 -28.56
CA ALA A 294 -14.98 -27.11 -28.69
C ALA A 294 -14.33 -25.86 -29.31
N VAL A 295 -15.06 -25.15 -30.16
CA VAL A 295 -14.67 -23.86 -30.76
C VAL A 295 -15.79 -22.85 -30.50
N ARG A 296 -15.66 -22.09 -29.40
CA ARG A 296 -16.72 -21.20 -28.91
C ARG A 296 -16.41 -19.75 -29.28
N GLY A 297 -17.21 -19.17 -30.17
CA GLY A 297 -17.20 -17.74 -30.48
C GLY A 297 -18.13 -16.94 -29.57
N ALA A 298 -17.70 -15.77 -29.11
CA ALA A 298 -18.50 -14.86 -28.30
C ALA A 298 -18.19 -13.39 -28.61
N THR A 299 -19.21 -12.57 -28.82
CA THR A 299 -19.04 -11.11 -28.86
C THR A 299 -18.68 -10.62 -27.46
N ARG A 300 -17.55 -9.89 -27.36
CA ARG A 300 -17.13 -9.20 -26.15
C ARG A 300 -17.26 -7.70 -26.36
N THR A 301 -17.74 -7.01 -25.32
CA THR A 301 -17.82 -5.56 -25.28
C THR A 301 -16.92 -5.05 -24.18
N ARG A 302 -16.07 -4.07 -24.48
CA ARG A 302 -15.29 -3.33 -23.49
C ARG A 302 -15.90 -1.95 -23.29
N ALA A 303 -16.57 -1.79 -22.16
CA ALA A 303 -17.15 -0.53 -21.73
C ALA A 303 -16.17 0.64 -21.88
N ALA A 304 -16.66 1.76 -22.39
CA ALA A 304 -15.98 3.04 -22.27
C ALA A 304 -15.78 3.39 -20.77
N PRO A 305 -14.81 4.26 -20.42
CA PRO A 305 -14.63 4.67 -19.03
C PRO A 305 -15.89 5.34 -18.48
N SER A 306 -16.14 5.14 -17.18
CA SER A 306 -17.02 6.01 -16.38
C SER A 306 -16.49 7.45 -16.39
N PRO A 307 -17.32 8.45 -16.03
CA PRO A 307 -16.85 9.80 -15.75
C PRO A 307 -15.71 9.84 -14.72
N LEU A 308 -14.92 10.91 -14.78
CA LEU A 308 -13.64 11.01 -14.08
C LEU A 308 -13.79 11.64 -12.70
N SER A 309 -13.81 10.84 -11.64
CA SER A 309 -13.60 11.34 -10.27
C SER A 309 -12.12 11.65 -10.01
N THR A 310 -11.82 12.42 -8.95
CA THR A 310 -10.44 12.73 -8.54
C THR A 310 -9.58 11.48 -8.34
N LEU A 311 -10.19 10.44 -7.78
CA LEU A 311 -9.50 9.21 -7.43
C LEU A 311 -9.16 8.38 -8.67
N GLU A 312 -10.09 8.28 -9.63
CA GLU A 312 -9.80 7.67 -10.94
C GLU A 312 -8.81 8.49 -11.77
N MET A 313 -8.83 9.82 -11.66
CA MET A 313 -7.78 10.68 -12.23
C MET A 313 -6.40 10.31 -11.67
N GLN A 314 -6.22 10.29 -10.34
CA GLN A 314 -4.94 9.94 -9.73
C GLN A 314 -4.49 8.50 -10.11
N LYS A 315 -5.36 7.50 -9.96
CA LYS A 315 -5.07 6.09 -10.31
C LYS A 315 -4.63 5.90 -11.77
N ARG A 316 -5.23 6.65 -12.71
CA ARG A 316 -4.96 6.50 -14.15
C ARG A 316 -3.79 7.36 -14.59
N ALA A 317 -3.71 8.61 -14.17
CA ALA A 317 -2.63 9.51 -14.56
C ALA A 317 -1.28 9.10 -13.93
N THR A 318 -1.24 8.59 -12.69
CA THR A 318 0.01 8.04 -12.11
C THR A 318 0.62 6.95 -12.98
N GLY A 319 -0.18 5.93 -13.34
CA GLY A 319 0.26 4.80 -14.15
C GLY A 319 0.43 5.06 -15.66
N LYS A 320 0.03 6.23 -16.17
CA LYS A 320 0.05 6.54 -17.62
C LYS A 320 0.85 7.78 -18.01
N LEU A 321 0.89 8.79 -17.14
CA LEU A 321 1.69 10.01 -17.31
C LEU A 321 2.98 9.98 -16.47
N ARG A 322 3.13 9.02 -15.54
CA ARG A 322 4.25 8.90 -14.58
C ARG A 322 4.41 10.12 -13.65
N LEU A 323 3.31 10.79 -13.34
CA LEU A 323 3.25 11.89 -12.37
C LEU A 323 2.83 11.36 -11.00
N SER A 324 3.26 11.98 -9.90
CA SER A 324 2.71 11.68 -8.56
C SER A 324 1.29 12.22 -8.40
N GLY A 325 0.51 11.65 -7.48
CA GLY A 325 -0.83 12.11 -7.13
C GLY A 325 -0.83 13.58 -6.68
N GLU A 326 0.17 13.99 -5.90
CA GLU A 326 0.38 15.39 -5.52
C GLU A 326 0.59 16.29 -6.75
N ARG A 327 1.48 15.89 -7.67
CA ARG A 327 1.76 16.66 -8.89
C ARG A 327 0.54 16.75 -9.81
N ILE A 328 -0.23 15.67 -9.92
CA ILE A 328 -1.51 15.61 -10.64
C ILE A 328 -2.51 16.59 -10.03
N MET A 329 -2.70 16.56 -8.70
CA MET A 329 -3.63 17.45 -8.02
C MET A 329 -3.22 18.92 -8.19
N LYS A 330 -1.94 19.25 -8.02
CA LYS A 330 -1.44 20.62 -8.24
C LYS A 330 -1.68 21.09 -9.69
N LEU A 331 -1.37 20.26 -10.68
CA LEU A 331 -1.59 20.62 -12.09
C LEU A 331 -3.07 20.72 -12.47
N ALA A 332 -3.93 19.91 -11.86
CA ALA A 332 -5.38 20.00 -12.05
C ALA A 332 -5.95 21.28 -11.40
N GLU A 333 -5.49 21.63 -10.20
CA GLU A 333 -5.80 22.90 -9.52
C GLU A 333 -5.44 24.11 -10.39
N GLU A 334 -4.22 24.13 -10.95
CA GLU A 334 -3.77 25.17 -11.88
C GLU A 334 -4.59 25.24 -13.19
N LEU A 335 -5.18 24.12 -13.64
CA LEU A 335 -6.02 24.08 -14.86
C LEU A 335 -7.45 24.56 -14.57
N TYR A 336 -7.99 24.24 -13.40
CA TYR A 336 -9.29 24.71 -12.91
C TYR A 336 -9.27 26.22 -12.63
N GLN A 337 -8.23 26.72 -11.94
CA GLN A 337 -8.04 28.15 -11.66
C GLN A 337 -7.91 29.00 -12.93
N ALA A 338 -7.45 28.40 -14.04
CA ALA A 338 -7.40 29.02 -15.36
C ALA A 338 -8.64 28.74 -16.25
N GLY A 339 -9.66 28.05 -15.73
CA GLY A 339 -10.95 27.81 -16.39
C GLY A 339 -10.97 26.72 -17.48
N PHE A 340 -9.94 25.87 -17.55
CA PHE A 340 -9.81 24.83 -18.59
C PHE A 340 -10.46 23.49 -18.23
N ILE A 341 -10.63 23.19 -16.94
CA ILE A 341 -11.35 22.02 -16.45
C ILE A 341 -12.32 22.40 -15.32
N SER A 342 -13.30 21.54 -15.07
CA SER A 342 -14.11 21.59 -13.85
C SER A 342 -13.28 21.22 -12.62
N TYR A 343 -13.81 21.56 -11.45
CA TYR A 343 -13.16 21.46 -10.16
C TYR A 343 -12.58 20.05 -9.89
N PRO A 344 -11.28 19.93 -9.53
CA PRO A 344 -10.58 18.66 -9.59
C PRO A 344 -10.68 17.81 -8.31
N ARG A 345 -11.48 18.23 -7.32
CA ARG A 345 -11.70 17.56 -6.03
C ARG A 345 -13.18 17.19 -5.90
N THR A 346 -13.54 16.05 -6.49
CA THR A 346 -14.90 15.50 -6.53
C THR A 346 -14.85 13.98 -6.45
N GLU A 347 -15.77 13.41 -5.68
CA GLU A 347 -16.00 11.96 -5.63
C GLU A 347 -17.03 11.52 -6.67
N THR A 348 -17.68 12.46 -7.36
CA THR A 348 -18.71 12.22 -8.38
C THR A 348 -18.17 11.58 -9.66
N ASP A 349 -18.83 10.49 -10.10
CA ASP A 349 -18.61 9.81 -11.38
C ASP A 349 -19.92 9.71 -12.21
N VAL A 350 -20.85 10.64 -11.99
CA VAL A 350 -22.14 10.76 -12.68
C VAL A 350 -22.33 12.19 -13.17
N PHE A 351 -22.55 12.38 -14.48
CA PHE A 351 -22.97 13.69 -15.02
C PHE A 351 -24.46 13.94 -14.79
N ASP A 352 -24.83 15.20 -14.51
CA ASP A 352 -26.24 15.63 -14.43
C ASP A 352 -26.95 15.36 -15.77
N PRO A 353 -28.12 14.69 -15.80
CA PRO A 353 -28.88 14.43 -17.03
C PRO A 353 -29.25 15.69 -17.83
N GLY A 354 -29.32 16.86 -17.18
CA GLY A 354 -29.57 18.16 -17.82
C GLY A 354 -28.32 18.90 -18.30
N GLN A 355 -27.11 18.36 -18.09
CA GLN A 355 -25.87 18.97 -18.58
C GLN A 355 -25.71 18.73 -20.08
N ASP A 356 -25.58 19.80 -20.87
CA ASP A 356 -25.27 19.68 -22.30
C ASP A 356 -23.80 19.30 -22.53
N LEU A 357 -23.55 17.99 -22.55
CA LEU A 357 -22.26 17.40 -22.85
C LEU A 357 -21.90 17.50 -24.35
N ARG A 358 -22.88 17.68 -25.26
CA ARG A 358 -22.60 17.84 -26.69
C ARG A 358 -22.02 19.22 -26.99
N ALA A 359 -22.49 20.27 -26.31
CA ALA A 359 -21.85 21.59 -26.37
C ALA A 359 -20.35 21.50 -26.02
N ILE A 360 -20.00 20.79 -24.94
CA ILE A 360 -18.61 20.59 -24.51
C ILE A 360 -17.80 19.80 -25.56
N VAL A 361 -18.37 18.74 -26.15
CA VAL A 361 -17.72 18.04 -27.28
C VAL A 361 -17.51 18.96 -28.50
N SER A 362 -18.43 19.90 -28.75
CA SER A 362 -18.35 20.81 -29.90
C SER A 362 -17.20 21.82 -29.81
N GLU A 363 -16.88 22.33 -28.60
CA GLU A 363 -15.72 23.20 -28.39
C GLU A 363 -14.39 22.50 -28.79
N HIS A 364 -14.33 21.17 -28.66
CA HIS A 364 -13.15 20.37 -28.97
C HIS A 364 -13.13 19.83 -30.42
N ALA A 365 -14.10 20.18 -31.28
CA ALA A 365 -14.24 19.63 -32.62
C ALA A 365 -13.21 20.13 -33.65
N ALA A 366 -12.49 21.21 -33.33
CA ALA A 366 -11.42 21.79 -34.16
C ALA A 366 -10.00 21.31 -33.80
N ASP A 367 -9.82 20.45 -32.77
CA ASP A 367 -8.49 20.03 -32.35
C ASP A 367 -7.85 19.03 -33.34
N PRO A 368 -6.60 19.22 -33.79
CA PRO A 368 -5.97 18.30 -34.74
C PRO A 368 -5.71 16.88 -34.18
N ARG A 369 -5.77 16.67 -32.86
CA ARG A 369 -5.46 15.39 -32.20
C ARG A 369 -6.69 14.49 -31.96
N TRP A 370 -7.90 15.05 -32.01
CA TRP A 370 -9.16 14.35 -31.70
C TRP A 370 -10.43 14.96 -32.31
N GLY A 371 -10.36 16.10 -33.01
CA GLY A 371 -11.54 16.81 -33.55
C GLY A 371 -12.38 15.95 -34.50
N ALA A 372 -11.74 15.11 -35.32
CA ALA A 372 -12.44 14.11 -36.15
C ALA A 372 -13.25 13.10 -35.32
N HIS A 373 -12.78 12.73 -34.12
CA HIS A 373 -13.52 11.88 -33.18
C HIS A 373 -14.70 12.64 -32.55
N CYS A 374 -14.51 13.91 -32.19
CA CYS A 374 -15.60 14.78 -31.75
C CYS A 374 -16.69 14.91 -32.82
N GLN A 375 -16.33 15.08 -34.09
CA GLN A 375 -17.28 15.15 -35.21
C GLN A 375 -18.12 13.85 -35.34
N ARG A 376 -17.50 12.67 -35.16
CA ARG A 376 -18.21 11.38 -35.11
C ARG A 376 -19.09 11.21 -33.87
N ILE A 377 -18.75 11.84 -32.74
CA ILE A 377 -19.64 11.92 -31.57
C ILE A 377 -20.84 12.84 -31.86
N LEU A 378 -20.60 14.00 -32.49
CA LEU A 378 -21.63 15.01 -32.77
C LEU A 378 -22.62 14.56 -33.86
N SER A 379 -22.18 13.79 -34.85
CA SER A 379 -23.06 13.17 -35.86
C SER A 379 -23.97 12.06 -35.31
N GLY A 380 -23.75 11.62 -34.06
CA GLY A 380 -24.46 10.50 -33.44
C GLY A 380 -23.87 9.12 -33.75
N GLU A 381 -22.87 9.02 -34.63
CA GLU A 381 -22.20 7.77 -35.00
C GLU A 381 -21.53 7.12 -33.79
N LEU A 382 -20.76 7.89 -33.01
CA LEU A 382 -20.09 7.43 -31.79
C LEU A 382 -20.78 7.85 -30.49
N TRP A 383 -21.87 8.64 -30.53
CA TRP A 383 -22.52 9.12 -29.31
C TRP A 383 -23.01 7.96 -28.41
N ARG A 384 -22.67 8.04 -27.13
CA ARG A 384 -23.38 7.35 -26.04
C ARG A 384 -23.48 8.31 -24.85
N GLN A 385 -24.60 8.29 -24.12
CA GLN A 385 -24.64 8.96 -22.82
C GLN A 385 -23.55 8.33 -21.90
N PRO A 386 -22.77 9.11 -21.15
CA PRO A 386 -21.89 8.59 -20.11
C PRO A 386 -22.55 7.57 -19.20
N ARG A 387 -21.82 6.49 -18.91
CA ARG A 387 -22.28 5.44 -18.00
C ARG A 387 -21.92 5.85 -16.57
N PRO A 388 -22.88 6.03 -15.64
CA PRO A 388 -22.58 6.38 -14.26
C PRO A 388 -21.69 5.31 -13.61
N GLY A 389 -20.73 5.71 -12.77
CA GLY A 389 -19.95 4.75 -11.97
C GLY A 389 -20.67 4.32 -10.70
N GLY A 390 -21.44 5.23 -10.08
CA GLY A 390 -22.30 5.00 -8.92
C GLY A 390 -22.15 6.03 -7.78
N HIS A 391 -21.23 6.99 -7.90
CA HIS A 391 -20.86 7.92 -6.84
C HIS A 391 -21.20 9.36 -7.23
N ASP A 392 -21.72 10.13 -6.27
CA ASP A 392 -22.20 11.49 -6.48
C ASP A 392 -22.14 12.25 -5.14
N ASP A 393 -21.24 13.23 -5.05
CA ASP A 393 -21.01 14.06 -3.86
C ASP A 393 -22.04 15.18 -3.67
N LYS A 394 -22.95 15.37 -4.64
CA LYS A 394 -24.00 16.42 -4.68
C LYS A 394 -23.47 17.86 -4.66
N ALA A 395 -22.17 18.07 -4.82
CA ALA A 395 -21.53 19.38 -4.90
C ALA A 395 -20.98 19.67 -6.30
N HIS A 396 -20.38 18.68 -6.96
CA HIS A 396 -19.63 18.83 -8.18
C HIS A 396 -19.95 17.77 -9.25
N PRO A 397 -19.93 18.12 -10.55
CA PRO A 397 -19.92 17.17 -11.64
C PRO A 397 -18.53 16.51 -11.78
N PRO A 398 -18.42 15.36 -12.47
CA PRO A 398 -17.14 14.71 -12.75
C PRO A 398 -16.15 15.63 -13.48
N ILE A 399 -14.86 15.37 -13.31
CA ILE A 399 -13.77 16.17 -13.90
C ILE A 399 -13.85 16.10 -15.44
N HIS A 400 -14.13 17.24 -16.05
CA HIS A 400 -14.31 17.38 -17.50
C HIS A 400 -13.67 18.69 -18.01
N PRO A 401 -13.31 18.79 -19.30
CA PRO A 401 -12.82 20.05 -19.86
C PRO A 401 -13.96 21.06 -19.97
N THR A 402 -13.66 22.33 -19.69
CA THR A 402 -14.63 23.45 -19.67
C THR A 402 -14.28 24.55 -20.67
N ARG A 403 -13.18 24.36 -21.40
CA ARG A 403 -12.69 25.24 -22.48
C ARG A 403 -11.66 24.47 -23.32
N HIS A 404 -11.69 24.64 -24.65
CA HIS A 404 -10.65 24.13 -25.55
C HIS A 404 -9.30 24.88 -25.44
N SER A 405 -8.19 24.15 -25.54
CA SER A 405 -6.85 24.69 -25.80
C SER A 405 -5.93 23.67 -26.47
N LEU A 406 -4.97 24.15 -27.25
CA LEU A 406 -3.83 23.37 -27.73
C LEU A 406 -2.70 23.24 -26.67
N GLY A 407 -2.89 23.85 -25.50
CA GLY A 407 -1.90 24.07 -24.45
C GLY A 407 -1.25 25.44 -24.60
N GLU A 408 -1.39 26.28 -23.58
CA GLU A 408 -0.87 27.67 -23.58
C GLU A 408 0.66 27.71 -23.55
N HIS A 409 1.23 28.85 -23.96
CA HIS A 409 2.68 29.02 -24.16
C HIS A 409 3.55 28.80 -22.91
N ASP A 410 2.98 28.99 -21.71
CA ASP A 410 3.61 28.86 -20.40
C ASP A 410 3.49 27.44 -19.81
N TRP A 411 2.71 26.55 -20.44
CA TRP A 411 2.43 25.23 -19.87
C TRP A 411 3.62 24.29 -19.96
N ALA A 412 4.12 23.86 -18.80
CA ALA A 412 5.02 22.72 -18.70
C ALA A 412 4.41 21.46 -19.39
N PRO A 413 5.23 20.59 -20.01
CA PRO A 413 4.73 19.40 -20.74
C PRO A 413 3.78 18.51 -19.92
N GLU A 414 4.01 18.40 -18.61
CA GLU A 414 3.16 17.67 -17.67
C GLU A 414 1.73 18.22 -17.59
N LYS A 415 1.58 19.56 -17.58
CA LYS A 415 0.29 20.26 -17.53
C LYS A 415 -0.52 20.02 -18.80
N LYS A 416 0.15 20.12 -19.95
CA LYS A 416 -0.41 19.81 -21.27
C LYS A 416 -0.81 18.33 -21.39
N ALA A 417 0.01 17.42 -20.85
CA ALA A 417 -0.28 15.99 -20.84
C ALA A 417 -1.47 15.62 -19.93
N LEU A 418 -1.62 16.27 -18.77
CA LEU A 418 -2.76 16.07 -17.88
C LEU A 418 -4.06 16.63 -18.47
N TYR A 419 -4.03 17.82 -19.06
CA TYR A 419 -5.17 18.38 -19.78
C TYR A 419 -5.60 17.49 -20.96
N GLU A 420 -4.66 17.05 -21.81
CA GLU A 420 -4.93 16.11 -22.91
C GLU A 420 -5.50 14.78 -22.39
N PHE A 421 -5.01 14.27 -21.25
CA PHE A 421 -5.59 13.09 -20.61
C PHE A 421 -7.05 13.31 -20.19
N ILE A 422 -7.39 14.42 -19.53
CA ILE A 422 -8.75 14.75 -19.09
C ILE A 422 -9.69 14.89 -20.30
N VAL A 423 -9.28 15.62 -21.35
CA VAL A 423 -10.08 15.77 -22.57
C VAL A 423 -10.35 14.42 -23.24
N ARG A 424 -9.30 13.61 -23.47
CA ARG A 424 -9.45 12.29 -24.09
C ARG A 424 -10.31 11.36 -23.24
N HIS A 425 -10.25 11.47 -21.91
CA HIS A 425 -11.10 10.70 -21.00
C HIS A 425 -12.58 11.09 -21.14
N PHE A 426 -12.88 12.39 -21.17
CA PHE A 426 -14.23 12.90 -21.38
C PHE A 426 -14.82 12.45 -22.73
N LEU A 427 -14.05 12.60 -23.82
CA LEU A 427 -14.47 12.17 -25.15
C LEU A 427 -14.69 10.65 -25.23
N ALA A 428 -13.83 9.86 -24.58
CA ALA A 428 -14.00 8.41 -24.46
C ALA A 428 -15.29 8.06 -23.68
N CYS A 429 -15.57 8.75 -22.58
CA CYS A 429 -16.75 8.52 -21.76
C CYS A 429 -18.06 8.77 -22.54
N CYS A 430 -18.09 9.79 -23.39
CA CYS A 430 -19.20 10.12 -24.31
C CYS A 430 -19.24 9.25 -25.59
N SER A 431 -18.31 8.31 -25.75
CA SER A 431 -18.23 7.41 -26.90
C SER A 431 -18.91 6.05 -26.65
N ARG A 432 -19.30 5.36 -27.73
CA ARG A 432 -19.71 3.94 -27.70
C ARG A 432 -18.60 3.04 -27.14
N ASP A 433 -19.05 1.95 -26.52
CA ASP A 433 -18.18 0.88 -26.03
C ASP A 433 -17.46 0.18 -27.20
N ALA A 434 -16.27 -0.39 -26.97
CA ALA A 434 -15.53 -1.10 -28.00
C ALA A 434 -16.05 -2.54 -28.14
N VAL A 435 -16.11 -3.08 -29.35
CA VAL A 435 -16.67 -4.40 -29.66
C VAL A 435 -15.59 -5.31 -30.25
N GLY A 436 -15.57 -6.58 -29.86
CA GLY A 436 -14.60 -7.57 -30.31
C GLY A 436 -15.20 -8.97 -30.40
N SER A 437 -14.56 -9.82 -31.19
CA SER A 437 -14.88 -11.25 -31.31
C SER A 437 -13.86 -12.05 -30.51
N GLU A 438 -14.30 -12.72 -29.46
CA GLU A 438 -13.52 -13.68 -28.69
C GLU A 438 -13.74 -15.08 -29.24
N THR A 439 -12.68 -15.75 -29.65
CA THR A 439 -12.71 -17.16 -30.08
C THR A 439 -11.94 -17.99 -29.07
N SER A 440 -12.62 -18.90 -28.38
CA SER A 440 -12.03 -19.77 -27.38
C SER A 440 -12.06 -21.22 -27.86
N VAL A 441 -10.88 -21.81 -28.01
CA VAL A 441 -10.71 -23.19 -28.49
C VAL A 441 -10.28 -24.08 -27.33
N GLU A 442 -10.99 -25.16 -27.14
CA GLU A 442 -10.72 -26.23 -26.17
C GLU A 442 -10.26 -27.48 -26.92
N VAL A 443 -9.21 -28.12 -26.43
CA VAL A 443 -8.66 -29.36 -27.00
C VAL A 443 -8.44 -30.41 -25.90
N ASP A 444 -8.52 -31.68 -26.28
CA ASP A 444 -8.22 -32.84 -25.45
C ASP A 444 -6.98 -33.55 -25.98
N VAL A 445 -6.08 -33.94 -25.07
CA VAL A 445 -4.88 -34.74 -25.37
C VAL A 445 -4.75 -35.80 -24.28
N GLY A 446 -5.00 -37.07 -24.61
CA GLY A 446 -4.94 -38.18 -23.63
C GLY A 446 -5.91 -38.05 -22.45
N GLY A 447 -7.02 -37.32 -22.59
CA GLY A 447 -7.98 -37.01 -21.52
C GLY A 447 -7.64 -35.73 -20.73
N GLU A 448 -6.49 -35.10 -20.97
CA GLU A 448 -6.15 -33.80 -20.38
C GLU A 448 -6.64 -32.64 -21.26
N ARG A 449 -7.27 -31.65 -20.62
CA ARG A 449 -7.86 -30.49 -21.30
C ARG A 449 -6.90 -29.32 -21.37
N PHE A 450 -6.88 -28.67 -22.52
CA PHE A 450 -6.14 -27.43 -22.74
C PHE A 450 -7.04 -26.41 -23.45
N ARG A 451 -6.83 -25.12 -23.18
CA ARG A 451 -7.66 -24.04 -23.69
C ARG A 451 -6.80 -22.89 -24.19
N THR A 452 -7.15 -22.31 -25.33
CA THR A 452 -6.60 -21.05 -25.80
C THR A 452 -7.73 -20.06 -26.12
N THR A 453 -7.45 -18.77 -26.06
CA THR A 453 -8.45 -17.73 -26.35
C THR A 453 -7.81 -16.60 -27.14
N GLY A 454 -8.33 -16.39 -28.36
CA GLY A 454 -8.03 -15.25 -29.20
C GLY A 454 -9.08 -14.15 -29.04
N LEU A 455 -8.69 -12.90 -29.28
CA LEU A 455 -9.56 -11.74 -29.24
C LEU A 455 -9.21 -10.75 -30.35
N MET A 456 -10.09 -10.66 -31.34
CA MET A 456 -10.02 -9.70 -32.44
C MET A 456 -10.90 -8.48 -32.12
N VAL A 457 -10.35 -7.27 -32.20
CA VAL A 457 -11.15 -6.04 -32.02
C VAL A 457 -11.85 -5.72 -33.34
N VAL A 458 -13.18 -5.64 -33.31
CA VAL A 458 -14.03 -5.39 -34.49
C VAL A 458 -14.37 -3.90 -34.59
N GLU A 459 -14.81 -3.29 -33.49
CA GLU A 459 -15.04 -1.86 -33.37
C GLU A 459 -14.17 -1.29 -32.26
N ARG A 460 -13.31 -0.32 -32.59
CA ARG A 460 -12.41 0.32 -31.61
C ARG A 460 -13.12 1.41 -30.79
N ASN A 461 -14.00 2.18 -31.42
CA ASN A 461 -14.85 3.21 -30.80
C ASN A 461 -14.05 4.10 -29.83
N TRP A 462 -14.34 4.08 -28.52
CA TRP A 462 -13.62 4.91 -27.53
C TRP A 462 -12.10 4.67 -27.46
N LEU A 463 -11.59 3.53 -27.94
CA LEU A 463 -10.16 3.21 -27.97
C LEU A 463 -9.37 3.99 -29.03
N ASP A 464 -10.05 4.72 -29.92
CA ASP A 464 -9.39 5.58 -30.93
C ASP A 464 -8.98 6.94 -30.34
N VAL A 465 -9.80 7.51 -29.47
CA VAL A 465 -9.48 8.77 -28.77
C VAL A 465 -8.62 8.57 -27.51
N TYR A 466 -8.61 7.37 -26.93
CA TYR A 466 -7.99 7.08 -25.62
C TYR A 466 -6.77 6.12 -25.72
N PRO A 467 -5.58 6.60 -26.14
CA PRO A 467 -4.40 5.77 -26.38
C PRO A 467 -3.82 5.13 -25.10
N TYR A 468 -4.25 5.57 -23.92
CA TYR A 468 -3.80 5.05 -22.63
C TYR A 468 -4.29 3.61 -22.34
N SER A 469 -5.12 3.02 -23.21
CA SER A 469 -5.76 1.72 -23.00
C SER A 469 -5.72 0.80 -24.24
N GLY A 470 -4.93 -0.28 -24.19
CA GLY A 470 -4.90 -1.32 -25.23
C GLY A 470 -5.96 -2.40 -25.04
N TRP A 471 -6.37 -3.07 -26.12
CA TRP A 471 -7.30 -4.22 -26.16
C TRP A 471 -6.99 -5.11 -27.37
N GLY A 472 -7.34 -6.39 -27.31
CA GLY A 472 -6.87 -7.39 -28.28
C GLY A 472 -5.40 -7.79 -28.08
N GLY A 473 -4.78 -8.37 -29.10
CA GLY A 473 -3.35 -8.77 -29.11
C GLY A 473 -3.10 -10.28 -29.25
N ASN A 474 -4.13 -11.11 -29.06
CA ASN A 474 -4.18 -12.51 -29.47
C ASN A 474 -5.18 -12.67 -30.64
N ASP A 475 -5.02 -11.89 -31.69
CA ASP A 475 -5.89 -11.92 -32.89
C ASP A 475 -5.54 -13.06 -33.86
N ASN A 476 -4.25 -13.43 -33.93
CA ASN A 476 -3.71 -14.47 -34.81
C ASN A 476 -3.95 -15.92 -34.31
N LEU A 477 -5.19 -16.24 -33.93
CA LEU A 477 -5.59 -17.61 -33.61
C LEU A 477 -5.80 -18.42 -34.92
N PRO A 478 -5.17 -19.60 -35.08
CA PRO A 478 -5.38 -20.46 -36.26
C PRO A 478 -6.85 -20.85 -36.46
N ARG A 479 -7.24 -21.14 -37.70
CA ARG A 479 -8.58 -21.65 -38.02
C ARG A 479 -8.69 -23.13 -37.63
N LEU A 480 -9.04 -23.37 -36.38
CA LEU A 480 -9.32 -24.70 -35.83
C LEU A 480 -10.83 -24.99 -35.91
N ALA A 481 -11.19 -26.19 -36.37
CA ALA A 481 -12.57 -26.69 -36.43
C ALA A 481 -12.85 -27.74 -35.34
N GLU A 482 -14.10 -27.87 -34.88
CA GLU A 482 -14.47 -28.95 -33.96
C GLU A 482 -14.28 -30.32 -34.62
N GLY A 483 -13.75 -31.28 -33.87
CA GLY A 483 -13.35 -32.61 -34.37
C GLY A 483 -12.02 -32.63 -35.14
N GLN A 484 -11.37 -31.49 -35.37
CA GLN A 484 -10.04 -31.46 -36.00
C GLN A 484 -8.99 -32.10 -35.10
N VAL A 485 -8.16 -32.97 -35.67
CA VAL A 485 -7.01 -33.58 -35.00
C VAL A 485 -5.72 -32.89 -35.48
N PHE A 486 -4.78 -32.64 -34.57
CA PHE A 486 -3.45 -32.10 -34.92
C PHE A 486 -2.36 -32.58 -33.96
N THR A 487 -1.13 -32.75 -34.47
CA THR A 487 0.06 -32.93 -33.62
C THR A 487 0.51 -31.56 -33.07
N PRO A 488 0.73 -31.39 -31.75
CA PRO A 488 1.28 -30.15 -31.20
C PRO A 488 2.67 -29.83 -31.75
N SER A 489 2.93 -28.56 -32.09
CA SER A 489 4.25 -28.11 -32.57
C SER A 489 5.27 -27.93 -31.44
N GLU A 490 4.79 -27.69 -30.22
CA GLU A 490 5.57 -27.91 -29.01
C GLU A 490 4.69 -28.62 -27.98
N LEU A 491 5.24 -29.64 -27.32
CA LEU A 491 4.75 -30.19 -26.06
C LEU A 491 5.93 -30.30 -25.11
N ARG A 492 5.84 -29.68 -23.93
CA ARG A 492 6.89 -29.73 -22.89
C ARG A 492 6.39 -29.41 -21.50
N LEU A 493 6.85 -30.16 -20.51
CA LEU A 493 6.73 -29.80 -19.10
C LEU A 493 7.64 -28.58 -18.84
N ARG A 494 7.03 -27.43 -18.50
CA ARG A 494 7.77 -26.25 -18.03
C ARG A 494 7.83 -26.25 -16.52
N ASP A 495 9.03 -26.09 -15.97
CA ASP A 495 9.24 -25.72 -14.58
C ASP A 495 8.98 -24.22 -14.35
N GLY A 496 8.66 -23.89 -13.11
CA GLY A 496 8.38 -22.54 -12.66
C GLY A 496 8.57 -22.39 -11.15
N SER A 497 8.40 -21.17 -10.67
CA SER A 497 8.50 -20.82 -9.25
C SER A 497 7.50 -19.70 -8.94
N THR A 498 6.88 -19.73 -7.76
CA THR A 498 6.08 -18.59 -7.30
C THR A 498 6.98 -17.38 -7.05
N GLU A 499 6.64 -16.26 -7.66
CA GLU A 499 7.29 -14.97 -7.39
C GLU A 499 6.59 -14.24 -6.23
N PRO A 500 7.32 -13.43 -5.44
CA PRO A 500 6.71 -12.56 -4.43
C PRO A 500 5.76 -11.53 -5.09
N PRO A 501 4.78 -10.98 -4.35
CA PRO A 501 3.94 -9.91 -4.88
C PRO A 501 4.80 -8.69 -5.27
N PRO A 502 4.42 -7.92 -6.30
CA PRO A 502 5.15 -6.70 -6.67
C PRO A 502 5.08 -5.66 -5.55
N ARG A 503 6.09 -4.77 -5.48
CA ARG A 503 5.99 -3.53 -4.68
C ARG A 503 4.72 -2.76 -5.07
N LEU A 504 4.12 -2.05 -4.12
CA LEU A 504 2.97 -1.19 -4.43
C LEU A 504 3.43 -0.08 -5.37
N SER A 505 2.78 0.05 -6.53
CA SER A 505 2.81 1.30 -7.28
C SER A 505 1.94 2.35 -6.59
N GLU A 506 2.09 3.61 -6.98
CA GLU A 506 1.24 4.70 -6.46
C GLU A 506 -0.25 4.41 -6.68
N ARG A 507 -0.61 3.86 -7.85
CA ARG A 507 -1.95 3.36 -8.14
C ARG A 507 -2.42 2.26 -7.18
N ASP A 508 -1.56 1.31 -6.83
CA ASP A 508 -1.93 0.19 -5.93
C ASP A 508 -2.12 0.68 -4.49
N LEU A 509 -1.31 1.65 -4.05
CA LEU A 509 -1.45 2.29 -2.74
C LEU A 509 -2.75 3.10 -2.65
N ILE A 510 -3.04 3.93 -3.67
CA ILE A 510 -4.31 4.66 -3.80
C ILE A 510 -5.51 3.69 -3.76
N SER A 511 -5.45 2.60 -4.54
CA SER A 511 -6.54 1.61 -4.62
C SER A 511 -6.73 0.82 -3.32
N LYS A 512 -5.67 0.63 -2.53
CA LYS A 512 -5.78 0.05 -1.17
C LYS A 512 -6.38 1.04 -0.17
N MET A 513 -5.98 2.31 -0.21
CA MET A 513 -6.54 3.33 0.67
C MET A 513 -8.06 3.51 0.44
N GLU A 514 -8.47 3.54 -0.83
CA GLU A 514 -9.87 3.48 -1.26
C GLU A 514 -10.60 2.24 -0.71
N ALA A 515 -10.07 1.03 -0.96
CA ALA A 515 -10.70 -0.22 -0.53
C ALA A 515 -10.82 -0.37 0.99
N HIS A 516 -10.04 0.39 1.75
CA HIS A 516 -10.14 0.49 3.22
C HIS A 516 -10.87 1.75 3.70
N GLY A 517 -11.38 2.62 2.82
CA GLY A 517 -12.15 3.81 3.18
C GLY A 517 -11.37 4.92 3.90
N ILE A 518 -10.06 5.03 3.66
CA ILE A 518 -9.17 6.03 4.28
C ILE A 518 -8.65 7.06 3.26
N GLY A 519 -8.51 8.31 3.68
CA GLY A 519 -8.07 9.40 2.80
C GLY A 519 -9.16 9.93 1.84
N THR A 520 -10.43 9.85 2.23
CA THR A 520 -11.57 10.44 1.49
C THR A 520 -11.46 11.97 1.41
N ASP A 521 -12.38 12.61 0.67
CA ASP A 521 -12.36 14.06 0.40
C ASP A 521 -11.06 14.49 -0.33
N ALA A 522 -10.62 13.67 -1.31
CA ALA A 522 -9.41 13.85 -2.11
C ALA A 522 -8.05 13.89 -1.36
N THR A 523 -8.02 13.58 -0.05
CA THR A 523 -6.80 13.68 0.79
C THR A 523 -5.74 12.59 0.57
N VAL A 524 -6.04 11.51 -0.18
CA VAL A 524 -5.13 10.39 -0.48
C VAL A 524 -3.70 10.85 -0.86
N ALA A 525 -3.57 11.76 -1.82
CA ALA A 525 -2.28 12.23 -2.34
C ALA A 525 -1.40 12.87 -1.24
N GLU A 526 -2.02 13.63 -0.34
CA GLU A 526 -1.34 14.30 0.77
C GLU A 526 -0.83 13.28 1.81
N HIS A 527 -1.63 12.25 2.12
CA HIS A 527 -1.24 11.18 3.03
C HIS A 527 -0.14 10.26 2.47
N ILE A 528 -0.05 10.12 1.15
CA ILE A 528 1.07 9.44 0.47
C ILE A 528 2.32 10.32 0.52
N GLN A 529 2.22 11.60 0.15
CA GLN A 529 3.36 12.53 0.15
C GLN A 529 3.99 12.69 1.55
N LYS A 530 3.15 12.74 2.60
CA LYS A 530 3.61 12.74 4.01
C LYS A 530 4.47 11.53 4.40
N GLN A 531 4.43 10.40 3.68
CA GLN A 531 5.34 9.27 3.95
C GLN A 531 6.77 9.55 3.48
N LEU A 532 6.88 10.22 2.33
CA LEU A 532 8.14 10.57 1.69
C LEU A 532 8.83 11.72 2.43
N GLU A 533 8.08 12.80 2.72
CA GLU A 533 8.56 13.96 3.48
C GLU A 533 9.11 13.63 4.87
N ARG A 534 8.57 12.58 5.51
CA ARG A 534 8.96 12.15 6.86
C ARG A 534 9.98 11.03 6.86
N GLY A 535 10.39 10.55 5.68
CA GLY A 535 11.37 9.47 5.54
C GLY A 535 10.89 8.15 6.12
N TYR A 536 9.59 7.84 6.00
CA TYR A 536 9.00 6.56 6.41
C TYR A 536 8.84 5.59 5.25
N ALA A 537 8.62 6.12 4.05
CA ALA A 537 8.76 5.38 2.80
C ALA A 537 9.71 6.13 1.86
N GLU A 538 10.31 5.38 0.94
CA GLU A 538 11.01 5.87 -0.23
C GLU A 538 10.23 5.46 -1.49
N LYS A 539 10.28 6.30 -2.52
CA LYS A 539 9.67 6.03 -3.82
C LYS A 539 10.77 5.85 -4.87
N ASP A 540 10.71 4.73 -5.56
CA ASP A 540 11.45 4.47 -6.79
C ASP A 540 10.71 5.17 -7.94
N GLU A 541 11.17 6.35 -8.35
CA GLU A 541 10.54 7.15 -9.41
C GLU A 541 10.66 6.51 -10.81
N ALA A 542 11.64 5.63 -11.04
CA ALA A 542 11.78 4.93 -12.31
C ALA A 542 10.72 3.82 -12.47
N ALA A 543 10.40 3.14 -11.36
CA ALA A 543 9.37 2.11 -11.27
C ALA A 543 7.99 2.65 -10.87
N MET A 544 7.90 3.87 -10.32
CA MET A 544 6.73 4.44 -9.63
C MET A 544 6.24 3.57 -8.45
N THR A 545 7.15 2.95 -7.68
CA THR A 545 6.82 2.03 -6.57
C THR A 545 7.41 2.43 -5.22
N PHE A 546 6.74 2.02 -4.14
CA PHE A 546 7.09 2.37 -2.76
C PHE A 546 7.82 1.23 -2.03
N TRP A 547 8.70 1.60 -1.10
CA TRP A 547 9.33 0.71 -0.13
C TRP A 547 9.47 1.42 1.23
N PRO A 548 9.30 0.75 2.39
CA PRO A 548 9.48 1.40 3.68
C PRO A 548 10.97 1.65 3.97
N THR A 549 11.27 2.74 4.68
CA THR A 549 12.62 2.97 5.23
C THR A 549 12.83 2.11 6.48
N PRO A 550 14.07 1.96 6.96
CA PRO A 550 14.34 1.30 8.24
C PRO A 550 13.58 1.93 9.42
N LEU A 551 13.30 3.24 9.39
CA LEU A 551 12.48 3.90 10.41
C LEU A 551 10.99 3.58 10.23
N GLY A 552 10.47 3.60 8.99
CA GLY A 552 9.07 3.25 8.72
C GLY A 552 8.74 1.81 9.15
N GLU A 553 9.58 0.85 8.77
CA GLU A 553 9.43 -0.55 9.16
C GLU A 553 9.59 -0.73 10.68
N ALA A 554 10.53 -0.02 11.32
CA ALA A 554 10.74 -0.07 12.76
C ALA A 554 9.54 0.47 13.58
N LEU A 555 8.89 1.54 13.10
CA LEU A 555 7.72 2.11 13.77
C LEU A 555 6.56 1.12 13.74
N ILE A 556 6.17 0.61 12.57
CA ILE A 556 5.09 -0.38 12.45
C ILE A 556 5.42 -1.65 13.27
N SER A 557 6.66 -2.15 13.19
CA SER A 557 7.14 -3.27 14.02
C SER A 557 7.01 -2.99 15.52
N GLY A 558 7.29 -1.75 15.94
CA GLY A 558 7.22 -1.32 17.34
C GLY A 558 5.81 -1.24 17.88
N TYR A 559 4.86 -0.66 17.13
CA TYR A 559 3.45 -0.59 17.55
C TYR A 559 2.79 -1.99 17.54
N CYS A 560 3.09 -2.84 16.55
CA CYS A 560 2.68 -4.25 16.57
C CYS A 560 3.26 -4.98 17.80
N ALA A 561 4.55 -4.81 18.12
CA ALA A 561 5.17 -5.40 19.32
C ALA A 561 4.61 -4.84 20.65
N MET A 562 4.04 -3.63 20.64
CA MET A 562 3.28 -3.08 21.77
C MET A 562 1.86 -3.63 21.88
N GLY A 563 1.38 -4.40 20.91
CA GLY A 563 0.00 -4.90 20.82
C GLY A 563 -1.01 -3.87 20.32
N LEU A 564 -0.55 -2.80 19.67
CA LEU A 564 -1.35 -1.64 19.24
C LEU A 564 -1.59 -1.70 17.73
N ASP A 565 -2.24 -2.79 17.31
CA ASP A 565 -2.45 -3.09 15.89
C ASP A 565 -3.46 -2.16 15.22
N ASP A 566 -4.49 -1.71 15.94
CA ASP A 566 -5.56 -0.85 15.42
C ASP A 566 -5.08 0.57 15.08
N LEU A 567 -3.92 1.00 15.61
CA LEU A 567 -3.29 2.28 15.26
C LEU A 567 -2.64 2.27 13.86
N TRP A 568 -2.16 1.11 13.38
CA TRP A 568 -1.49 0.97 12.08
C TRP A 568 -2.31 0.23 11.02
N LYS A 569 -3.40 -0.43 11.42
CA LYS A 569 -4.41 -0.95 10.50
C LYS A 569 -5.41 0.15 10.12
N PRO A 570 -5.96 0.14 8.90
CA PRO A 570 -6.79 1.24 8.42
C PRO A 570 -8.20 1.27 9.04
N ASP A 571 -8.66 0.16 9.62
CA ASP A 571 -10.01 -0.07 10.15
C ASP A 571 -10.46 0.99 11.17
N LEU A 572 -9.53 1.51 11.98
CA LEU A 572 -9.80 2.57 12.96
C LEU A 572 -10.00 3.93 12.29
N ARG A 573 -9.17 4.27 11.29
CA ARG A 573 -9.33 5.52 10.53
C ARG A 573 -10.57 5.48 9.64
N ALA A 574 -10.89 4.32 9.06
CA ALA A 574 -12.08 4.13 8.23
C ALA A 574 -13.37 4.47 8.99
N LYS A 575 -13.46 4.08 10.28
CA LYS A 575 -14.55 4.44 11.19
C LYS A 575 -14.61 5.96 11.43
N ILE A 576 -13.47 6.59 11.68
CA ILE A 576 -13.40 8.06 11.89
C ILE A 576 -13.85 8.83 10.65
N GLU A 577 -13.37 8.46 9.44
CA GLU A 577 -13.82 9.11 8.21
C GLU A 577 -15.33 8.85 7.95
N ALA A 578 -15.88 7.71 8.38
CA ALA A 578 -17.32 7.47 8.34
C ALA A 578 -18.08 8.43 9.29
N SER A 579 -17.66 8.55 10.55
CA SER A 579 -18.25 9.50 11.50
C SER A 579 -18.14 10.96 11.00
N ILE A 580 -17.04 11.35 10.34
CA ILE A 580 -16.88 12.68 9.72
C ILE A 580 -17.87 12.87 8.55
N ARG A 581 -18.07 11.85 7.69
CA ARG A 581 -19.11 11.89 6.64
C ARG A 581 -20.53 11.94 7.22
N ASP A 582 -20.77 11.32 8.37
CA ASP A 582 -22.05 11.43 9.09
C ASP A 582 -22.27 12.80 9.73
N VAL A 583 -21.21 13.50 10.15
CA VAL A 583 -21.30 14.92 10.55
C VAL A 583 -21.65 15.80 9.34
N ALA A 584 -20.97 15.64 8.21
CA ALA A 584 -21.28 16.39 6.98
C ALA A 584 -22.72 16.17 6.50
N ALA A 585 -23.22 14.93 6.60
CA ALA A 585 -24.60 14.56 6.28
C ALA A 585 -25.63 14.97 7.36
N GLY A 586 -25.22 15.59 8.47
CA GLY A 586 -26.11 15.98 9.57
C GLY A 586 -26.72 14.82 10.36
N ARG A 587 -26.18 13.60 10.22
CA ARG A 587 -26.62 12.39 10.95
C ARG A 587 -25.95 12.25 12.32
N LEU A 588 -24.77 12.85 12.50
CA LEU A 588 -23.99 12.86 13.73
C LEU A 588 -23.58 14.30 14.08
N ARG A 589 -23.34 14.61 15.36
CA ARG A 589 -22.81 15.92 15.78
C ARG A 589 -21.29 15.88 15.97
N LYS A 590 -20.62 16.99 15.69
CA LYS A 590 -19.15 17.17 15.86
C LYS A 590 -18.67 16.66 17.21
N GLU A 591 -19.36 17.00 18.30
CA GLU A 591 -18.96 16.65 19.67
C GLU A 591 -19.04 15.14 19.95
N GLN A 592 -19.95 14.43 19.27
CA GLN A 592 -20.09 12.98 19.40
C GLN A 592 -18.98 12.25 18.65
N ALA A 593 -18.76 12.62 17.39
CA ALA A 593 -17.64 12.09 16.58
C ALA A 593 -16.28 12.34 17.23
N LEU A 594 -16.08 13.54 17.81
CA LEU A 594 -14.91 13.87 18.63
C LEU A 594 -14.78 12.95 19.84
N SER A 595 -15.83 12.81 20.65
CA SER A 595 -15.76 12.03 21.89
C SER A 595 -15.44 10.55 21.62
N GLU A 596 -16.04 9.95 20.59
CA GLU A 596 -15.81 8.56 20.19
C GLU A 596 -14.34 8.34 19.74
N ALA A 597 -13.82 9.22 18.86
CA ALA A 597 -12.43 9.14 18.40
C ALA A 597 -11.42 9.37 19.53
N ILE A 598 -11.64 10.40 20.35
CA ILE A 598 -10.77 10.79 21.48
C ILE A 598 -10.71 9.67 22.53
N GLN A 599 -11.83 9.04 22.86
CA GLN A 599 -11.88 7.95 23.85
C GLN A 599 -11.05 6.74 23.42
N PHE A 600 -11.15 6.32 22.15
CA PHE A 600 -10.39 5.18 21.63
C PHE A 600 -8.88 5.45 21.68
N PHE A 601 -8.42 6.52 21.01
CA PHE A 601 -6.99 6.80 20.89
C PHE A 601 -6.32 7.12 22.24
N ARG A 602 -7.05 7.65 23.22
CA ARG A 602 -6.51 7.90 24.57
C ARG A 602 -6.15 6.61 25.31
N ALA A 603 -6.87 5.51 25.11
CA ALA A 603 -6.57 4.22 25.73
C ALA A 603 -5.29 3.59 25.13
N ASP A 604 -5.17 3.61 23.81
CA ASP A 604 -3.98 3.15 23.10
C ASP A 604 -2.76 4.03 23.38
N PHE A 605 -2.95 5.35 23.52
CA PHE A 605 -1.89 6.28 23.87
C PHE A 605 -1.27 5.99 25.24
N LEU A 606 -2.10 5.74 26.26
CA LEU A 606 -1.64 5.35 27.59
C LEU A 606 -0.88 4.01 27.55
N THR A 607 -1.35 3.07 26.72
CA THR A 607 -0.69 1.77 26.50
C THR A 607 0.67 1.93 25.81
N ALA A 608 0.76 2.80 24.79
CA ALA A 608 2.01 3.13 24.11
C ALA A 608 3.02 3.79 25.05
N GLN A 609 2.55 4.76 25.86
CA GLN A 609 3.37 5.46 26.86
C GLN A 609 3.93 4.48 27.90
N GLY A 610 3.12 3.56 28.42
CA GLY A 610 3.56 2.49 29.33
C GLY A 610 4.50 1.46 28.68
N ARG A 611 4.47 1.31 27.35
CA ARG A 611 5.30 0.35 26.59
C ARG A 611 6.43 1.01 25.78
N ALA A 612 6.81 2.26 26.09
CA ALA A 612 7.85 3.03 25.41
C ALA A 612 9.18 2.27 25.19
N GLY A 613 9.58 1.41 26.14
CA GLY A 613 10.77 0.57 26.03
C GLY A 613 10.69 -0.48 24.91
N VAL A 614 9.49 -0.99 24.60
CA VAL A 614 9.25 -1.93 23.49
C VAL A 614 9.43 -1.23 22.16
N LEU A 615 8.89 -0.02 22.00
CA LEU A 615 9.09 0.80 20.79
C LEU A 615 10.58 1.12 20.57
N ALA A 616 11.30 1.54 21.61
CA ALA A 616 12.75 1.77 21.51
C ALA A 616 13.52 0.47 21.20
N GLY A 617 13.16 -0.66 21.81
CA GLY A 617 13.73 -1.99 21.55
C GLY A 617 13.37 -2.58 20.17
N ALA A 618 12.36 -2.04 19.49
CA ALA A 618 12.07 -2.31 18.09
C ALA A 618 12.91 -1.41 17.17
N VAL A 619 13.05 -0.12 17.46
CA VAL A 619 13.87 0.81 16.66
C VAL A 619 15.37 0.47 16.72
N ALA A 620 15.86 -0.01 17.86
CA ALA A 620 17.22 -0.57 18.03
C ALA A 620 17.49 -1.86 17.20
N ARG A 621 16.52 -2.33 16.39
CA ARG A 621 16.72 -3.41 15.41
C ARG A 621 17.08 -2.88 14.02
N PHE A 622 16.81 -1.61 13.75
CA PHE A 622 16.90 -0.99 12.43
C PHE A 622 17.83 0.23 12.38
N LEU A 623 17.92 1.02 13.47
CA LEU A 623 18.73 2.24 13.54
C LEU A 623 19.88 2.12 14.56
N PRO A 624 21.05 2.75 14.30
CA PRO A 624 22.15 2.83 15.25
C PRO A 624 21.85 3.80 16.41
N LEU A 625 22.54 3.62 17.54
CA LEU A 625 22.44 4.53 18.68
C LEU A 625 23.10 5.88 18.38
N ALA A 626 22.48 6.96 18.86
CA ALA A 626 23.06 8.30 18.79
C ALA A 626 24.34 8.37 19.64
N GLY A 627 25.39 9.01 19.13
CA GLY A 627 26.67 9.19 19.85
C GLY A 627 27.56 7.94 19.96
N GLY A 628 27.27 6.85 19.27
CA GLY A 628 28.05 5.59 19.30
C GLY A 628 29.42 5.65 18.61
N GLY A 629 30.29 6.58 19.01
CA GLY A 629 31.53 6.98 18.32
C GLY A 629 32.83 6.85 19.12
N GLY A 630 32.95 5.84 19.99
CA GLY A 630 34.18 5.53 20.73
C GLY A 630 34.31 6.23 22.09
N GLY A 631 34.98 5.54 23.04
CA GLY A 631 35.19 6.01 24.41
C GLY A 631 35.01 4.89 25.44
N GLY A 632 35.96 4.76 26.37
CA GLY A 632 35.89 3.80 27.48
C GLY A 632 35.09 4.31 28.68
N GLY A 633 34.83 3.43 29.65
CA GLY A 633 34.01 3.74 30.83
C GLY A 633 34.71 4.51 31.95
N GLY A 634 33.89 5.05 32.85
CA GLY A 634 34.28 5.86 34.01
C GLY A 634 33.37 7.11 34.14
N GLY A 635 32.95 7.54 35.33
CA GLY A 635 33.26 6.95 36.64
C GLY A 635 32.81 7.77 37.86
N GLY A 636 31.67 8.45 37.82
CA GLY A 636 31.11 9.17 38.98
C GLY A 636 31.78 10.50 39.35
N GLY A 637 31.09 11.30 40.17
CA GLY A 637 31.53 12.62 40.64
C GLY A 637 30.58 13.75 40.20
N GLY A 638 30.14 14.57 41.16
CA GLY A 638 29.29 15.74 40.92
C GLY A 638 29.77 16.95 41.73
N GLY A 639 29.24 18.12 41.42
CA GLY A 639 29.57 19.39 42.08
C GLY A 639 29.20 20.58 41.20
N GLY A 640 28.36 21.49 41.69
CA GLY A 640 27.88 22.65 40.93
C GLY A 640 28.76 23.89 41.09
N GLY A 641 28.34 25.02 40.50
CA GLY A 641 28.95 26.34 40.72
C GLY A 641 28.92 27.22 39.48
N GLY A 642 28.06 28.25 39.47
CA GLY A 642 27.83 29.11 38.31
C GLY A 642 28.87 30.20 38.03
N GLY A 643 28.52 31.10 37.10
CA GLY A 643 29.13 32.44 37.01
C GLY A 643 29.64 32.89 35.64
N GLY A 644 28.82 33.68 34.93
CA GLY A 644 29.20 34.97 34.33
C GLY A 644 30.25 35.09 33.20
N GLY A 645 29.80 35.67 32.06
CA GLY A 645 30.42 36.91 31.55
C GLY A 645 31.30 36.90 30.28
N GLY A 646 30.81 37.56 29.22
CA GLY A 646 31.53 38.66 28.56
C GLY A 646 32.42 38.41 27.32
N GLY A 647 32.04 39.02 26.18
CA GLY A 647 32.93 39.37 25.05
C GLY A 647 33.33 38.24 24.07
N GLY A 648 33.79 38.52 22.84
CA GLY A 648 33.79 39.80 22.11
C GLY A 648 34.81 39.86 20.94
N GLY A 649 34.35 40.01 19.68
CA GLY A 649 35.21 40.12 18.47
C GLY A 649 35.84 38.79 17.99
N GLY A 650 36.46 38.68 16.80
CA GLY A 650 36.58 39.62 15.68
C GLY A 650 37.69 39.21 14.68
N GLY A 651 37.47 39.34 13.36
CA GLY A 651 38.42 38.88 12.30
C GLY A 651 38.31 37.37 11.98
N GLY A 652 38.71 36.83 10.82
CA GLY A 652 39.45 37.38 9.67
C GLY A 652 40.96 37.03 9.73
N GLY A 653 41.64 36.50 8.70
CA GLY A 653 41.22 36.03 7.37
C GLY A 653 42.45 35.62 6.52
N GLY A 654 42.27 34.74 5.51
CA GLY A 654 43.37 34.12 4.72
C GLY A 654 44.13 33.01 5.49
N GLY A 655 44.76 31.98 4.89
CA GLY A 655 44.84 31.56 3.48
C GLY A 655 46.16 31.91 2.79
N PHE A 656 46.93 30.90 2.32
CA PHE A 656 47.68 30.90 1.04
C PHE A 656 48.63 29.68 0.81
N TYR A 657 48.74 29.23 -0.46
CA TYR A 657 49.74 28.33 -1.09
C TYR A 657 50.00 26.94 -0.44
N GLY A 658 50.43 25.86 -1.10
CA GLY A 658 50.63 25.49 -2.52
C GLY A 658 50.66 23.92 -2.56
N GLY A 659 50.57 23.20 -3.67
CA GLY A 659 51.16 23.47 -4.99
C GLY A 659 52.38 22.56 -5.22
N GLY A 660 52.17 21.27 -5.52
CA GLY A 660 53.26 20.30 -5.75
C GLY A 660 52.78 18.97 -6.32
N ASN A 661 53.44 18.48 -7.38
CA ASN A 661 53.07 17.28 -8.14
C ASN A 661 54.17 16.21 -8.03
N GLY A 662 53.81 14.92 -8.09
CA GLY A 662 54.77 13.81 -7.99
C GLY A 662 54.11 12.44 -8.12
N GLY A 663 54.14 11.86 -9.33
CA GLY A 663 53.60 10.52 -9.58
C GLY A 663 54.65 9.41 -9.37
N GLY A 664 54.23 8.30 -8.76
CA GLY A 664 55.02 7.07 -8.65
C GLY A 664 54.12 5.84 -8.51
N GLY A 665 54.14 4.95 -9.49
CA GLY A 665 53.26 3.77 -9.51
C GLY A 665 53.87 2.55 -8.83
N GLY A 666 53.16 1.92 -7.90
CA GLY A 666 53.58 0.64 -7.33
C GLY A 666 52.59 0.01 -6.33
N GLY A 667 52.08 -1.18 -6.68
CA GLY A 667 51.53 -2.17 -5.74
C GLY A 667 50.11 -1.95 -5.20
N ASP A 668 49.19 -2.88 -5.51
CA ASP A 668 47.86 -3.00 -4.89
C ASP A 668 47.90 -3.56 -3.43
N ASP A 669 48.72 -2.97 -2.56
CA ASP A 669 48.61 -3.14 -1.10
C ASP A 669 47.92 -1.88 -0.54
N GLY A 670 46.59 -1.82 -0.68
CA GLY A 670 45.75 -0.79 -0.07
C GLY A 670 45.88 -0.74 1.47
N PRO A 671 45.44 0.34 2.12
CA PRO A 671 45.68 0.58 3.55
C PRO A 671 45.21 -0.61 4.41
N PRO A 672 45.93 -0.91 5.50
CA PRO A 672 45.59 -2.04 6.37
C PRO A 672 44.15 -1.89 6.88
N PRO A 673 43.37 -2.99 6.94
CA PRO A 673 41.96 -2.90 7.33
C PRO A 673 41.83 -2.35 8.75
N GLU A 674 41.08 -1.28 8.90
CA GLU A 674 40.75 -0.69 10.19
C GLU A 674 39.45 -1.28 10.75
N GLY A 675 39.34 -1.30 12.08
CA GLY A 675 38.21 -1.89 12.80
C GLY A 675 38.62 -2.39 14.20
N PRO A 676 37.65 -2.69 15.09
CA PRO A 676 37.94 -3.16 16.44
C PRO A 676 38.69 -4.51 16.43
N VAL A 677 39.66 -4.62 17.35
CA VAL A 677 40.62 -5.74 17.42
C VAL A 677 40.06 -6.87 18.28
N LEU A 678 39.93 -8.07 17.69
CA LEU A 678 39.56 -9.32 18.36
C LEU A 678 40.72 -9.95 19.16
N GLY A 679 41.96 -9.52 18.94
CA GLY A 679 43.17 -10.01 19.60
C GLY A 679 44.27 -10.39 18.61
N THR A 680 45.29 -11.12 19.09
CA THR A 680 46.46 -11.48 18.28
C THR A 680 46.12 -12.54 17.23
N CYS A 681 46.48 -12.30 15.97
CA CYS A 681 46.22 -13.20 14.86
C CYS A 681 47.06 -14.48 14.96
N GLN A 682 46.40 -15.58 15.36
CA GLN A 682 46.94 -16.95 15.41
C GLN A 682 47.44 -17.51 14.05
N SER A 683 47.36 -16.73 12.96
CA SER A 683 47.97 -17.08 11.67
C SER A 683 49.37 -16.50 11.43
N CYS A 684 49.81 -15.53 12.23
CA CYS A 684 51.15 -14.93 12.12
C CYS A 684 51.81 -14.52 13.46
N GLY A 685 51.12 -14.69 14.60
CA GLY A 685 51.69 -14.50 15.94
C GLY A 685 51.85 -13.04 16.40
N GLY A 686 51.61 -12.04 15.55
CA GLY A 686 51.80 -10.63 15.95
C GLY A 686 51.19 -9.58 15.00
N GLY A 687 50.19 -9.94 14.21
CA GLY A 687 49.26 -8.98 13.61
C GLY A 687 47.97 -8.93 14.41
N GLY A 688 47.27 -7.80 14.44
CA GLY A 688 45.93 -7.73 15.01
C GLY A 688 44.93 -8.46 14.10
N LEU A 689 44.09 -9.30 14.67
CA LEU A 689 42.88 -9.77 14.00
C LEU A 689 41.79 -8.72 14.22
N VAL A 690 41.42 -8.00 13.17
CA VAL A 690 40.44 -6.90 13.20
C VAL A 690 39.13 -7.34 12.56
N LEU A 691 38.02 -6.87 13.14
CA LEU A 691 36.67 -7.07 12.62
C LEU A 691 36.28 -5.85 11.77
N CYS A 692 36.16 -6.02 10.46
CA CYS A 692 35.86 -4.93 9.53
C CYS A 692 34.72 -5.30 8.57
N ARG A 693 34.18 -4.30 7.86
CA ARG A 693 33.12 -4.49 6.86
C ARG A 693 33.71 -4.29 5.45
N GLY A 694 33.55 -5.29 4.59
CA GLY A 694 34.01 -5.23 3.21
C GLY A 694 33.09 -4.38 2.32
N GLY A 695 33.62 -3.90 1.20
CA GLY A 695 32.86 -3.17 0.18
C GLY A 695 31.74 -3.98 -0.50
N ASP A 696 31.64 -5.28 -0.24
CA ASP A 696 30.51 -6.14 -0.60
C ASP A 696 29.42 -6.19 0.50
N GLY A 697 29.51 -5.31 1.49
CA GLY A 697 28.59 -5.15 2.62
C GLY A 697 28.74 -6.17 3.74
N ARG A 698 29.56 -7.22 3.56
CA ARG A 698 29.74 -8.31 4.53
C ARG A 698 30.76 -7.95 5.63
N TRP A 699 30.50 -8.40 6.84
CA TRP A 699 31.48 -8.43 7.92
C TRP A 699 32.57 -9.49 7.66
N ALA A 700 33.79 -9.24 8.11
CA ALA A 700 34.91 -10.17 8.05
C ALA A 700 35.92 -9.93 9.19
N ALA A 701 36.55 -11.00 9.67
CA ALA A 701 37.74 -10.91 10.50
C ALA A 701 38.99 -11.03 9.60
N VAL A 702 39.90 -10.05 9.65
CA VAL A 702 41.07 -9.93 8.77
C VAL A 702 42.32 -9.65 9.61
N CYS A 703 43.48 -10.14 9.20
CA CYS A 703 44.74 -9.74 9.83
C CYS A 703 45.22 -8.39 9.26
N ASN A 704 45.54 -7.42 10.13
CA ASN A 704 45.95 -6.07 9.72
C ASN A 704 47.38 -5.99 9.14
N ARG A 705 48.20 -7.05 9.24
CA ARG A 705 49.49 -7.17 8.50
C ARG A 705 49.28 -7.40 7.00
N GLY A 706 48.95 -6.33 6.26
CA GLY A 706 48.98 -6.26 4.79
C GLY A 706 50.30 -6.75 4.19
N GLY A 707 50.29 -7.24 2.95
CA GLY A 707 51.41 -7.94 2.28
C GLY A 707 51.87 -9.28 2.91
N VAL A 708 51.88 -9.39 4.26
CA VAL A 708 52.56 -10.45 5.02
C VAL A 708 51.62 -11.57 5.45
N CYS A 709 50.45 -11.25 6.00
CA CYS A 709 49.50 -12.24 6.53
C CYS A 709 48.11 -12.07 5.93
N GLY A 710 47.87 -12.68 4.77
CA GLY A 710 46.56 -12.73 4.13
C GLY A 710 45.55 -13.66 4.81
N PHE A 711 45.43 -13.63 6.14
CA PHE A 711 44.36 -14.31 6.87
C PHE A 711 43.07 -13.51 6.75
N ARG A 712 42.01 -14.14 6.25
CA ARG A 712 40.67 -13.57 6.18
C ARG A 712 39.62 -14.65 6.42
N LEU A 713 38.66 -14.33 7.28
CA LEU A 713 37.43 -15.08 7.52
C LEU A 713 36.26 -14.15 7.22
N ALA A 714 35.57 -14.36 6.10
CA ALA A 714 34.32 -13.65 5.84
C ALA A 714 33.20 -14.21 6.72
N LEU A 715 32.22 -13.39 7.08
CA LEU A 715 30.98 -13.81 7.72
C LEU A 715 29.82 -13.85 6.70
N PRO A 716 28.72 -14.59 6.96
CA PRO A 716 27.57 -14.64 6.06
C PRO A 716 26.88 -13.29 5.90
N LYS A 717 26.15 -13.10 4.78
CA LYS A 717 25.24 -11.93 4.62
C LYS A 717 24.11 -11.89 5.67
N ALA A 718 23.86 -13.00 6.36
CA ALA A 718 22.96 -13.04 7.50
C ALA A 718 23.45 -12.23 8.71
N VAL A 719 24.77 -12.02 8.87
CA VAL A 719 25.32 -11.16 9.92
C VAL A 719 25.08 -9.69 9.51
N VAL A 720 24.10 -9.05 10.15
CA VAL A 720 23.73 -7.65 9.89
C VAL A 720 24.61 -6.69 10.68
N ALA A 721 24.98 -7.05 11.90
CA ALA A 721 25.91 -6.31 12.75
C ALA A 721 26.90 -7.28 13.42
N ALA A 722 28.12 -6.82 13.64
CA ALA A 722 29.14 -7.54 14.38
C ALA A 722 29.99 -6.54 15.18
N ALA A 723 30.24 -6.85 16.45
CA ALA A 723 31.13 -6.08 17.33
C ALA A 723 32.10 -7.03 18.05
N VAL A 724 33.18 -6.49 18.61
CA VAL A 724 33.99 -7.23 19.60
C VAL A 724 33.25 -7.21 20.94
N SER A 725 33.27 -8.33 21.67
CA SER A 725 32.70 -8.45 23.02
C SER A 725 33.83 -8.51 24.05
N ASP A 726 33.59 -7.97 25.25
CA ASP A 726 34.54 -8.02 26.37
C ASP A 726 34.78 -9.46 26.90
N SER A 727 33.99 -10.43 26.43
CA SER A 727 34.18 -11.84 26.76
C SER A 727 35.37 -12.46 26.00
N ALA A 728 36.47 -12.70 26.72
CA ALA A 728 37.60 -13.50 26.23
C ALA A 728 37.17 -14.95 25.94
N CYS A 729 37.69 -15.54 24.86
CA CYS A 729 37.39 -16.94 24.52
C CYS A 729 38.12 -17.92 25.45
N PRO A 730 37.42 -18.74 26.25
CA PRO A 730 38.07 -19.68 27.17
C PRO A 730 38.89 -20.75 26.44
N ARG A 731 38.52 -21.09 25.20
CA ARG A 731 39.16 -22.13 24.38
C ARG A 731 40.42 -21.64 23.66
N CYS A 732 40.56 -20.32 23.44
CA CYS A 732 41.77 -19.72 22.86
C CYS A 732 42.68 -19.03 23.89
N GLY A 733 42.15 -18.66 25.06
CA GLY A 733 42.92 -17.97 26.11
C GLY A 733 43.89 -18.85 26.89
N LEU A 734 43.73 -20.18 26.87
CA LEU A 734 44.57 -21.11 27.64
C LEU A 734 45.99 -21.34 27.07
N VAL A 735 46.32 -20.79 25.90
CA VAL A 735 47.59 -21.07 25.18
C VAL A 735 48.74 -20.13 25.58
N SER A 736 48.76 -19.65 26.83
CA SER A 736 49.86 -18.83 27.38
C SER A 736 50.06 -18.99 28.90
N ALA A 737 49.71 -20.16 29.45
CA ALA A 737 49.92 -20.52 30.86
C ALA A 737 51.03 -21.59 31.01
N ALA A 738 52.22 -21.33 30.42
CA ALA A 738 53.36 -22.24 30.51
C ALA A 738 54.71 -21.52 30.38
N GLY A 739 55.33 -21.17 31.52
CA GLY A 739 56.77 -20.86 31.61
C GLY A 739 57.14 -19.44 32.06
N GLY A 740 57.86 -19.36 33.19
CA GLY A 740 58.75 -18.23 33.53
C GLY A 740 58.13 -17.12 34.39
N ALA A 741 58.64 -16.97 35.62
CA ALA A 741 58.47 -15.79 36.44
C ALA A 741 59.84 -15.13 36.68
N ALA A 742 59.92 -13.80 36.56
CA ALA A 742 61.05 -12.98 37.00
C ALA A 742 60.61 -11.53 37.21
N ALA A 743 61.30 -10.80 38.08
CA ALA A 743 60.87 -9.51 38.61
C ALA A 743 61.53 -8.28 37.94
N GLY A 744 60.81 -7.16 37.99
CA GLY A 744 61.36 -5.86 38.39
C GLY A 744 62.11 -5.01 37.37
N GLY A 745 62.33 -3.74 37.77
CA GLY A 745 63.18 -2.77 37.07
C GLY A 745 62.44 -1.85 36.09
N GLY A 746 62.64 -0.55 36.24
CA GLY A 746 62.30 0.46 35.24
C GLY A 746 63.56 1.01 34.56
N GLY A 747 63.41 1.65 33.41
CA GLY A 747 64.50 2.27 32.67
C GLY A 747 64.03 2.86 31.34
N ALA A 748 64.69 3.92 30.89
CA ALA A 748 64.42 4.58 29.61
C ALA A 748 65.63 4.44 28.65
N TYR A 749 65.60 5.21 27.57
CA TYR A 749 66.70 5.45 26.61
C TYR A 749 67.02 4.33 25.60
N GLY A 750 67.54 4.74 24.44
CA GLY A 750 68.25 3.88 23.48
C GLY A 750 67.48 3.50 22.23
N GLY A 751 67.92 4.00 21.07
CA GLY A 751 67.50 3.50 19.75
C GLY A 751 68.55 2.58 19.13
N GLY A 752 68.13 1.64 18.28
CA GLY A 752 69.02 0.73 17.56
C GLY A 752 68.33 -0.58 17.19
N GLY A 753 68.56 -1.09 15.98
CA GLY A 753 67.81 -2.23 15.45
C GLY A 753 68.10 -3.56 16.19
N GLY A 754 67.07 -4.15 16.79
CA GLY A 754 67.10 -5.49 17.37
C GLY A 754 65.71 -6.15 17.31
N GLY A 755 65.62 -7.36 16.76
CA GLY A 755 64.37 -8.09 16.59
C GLY A 755 63.89 -8.77 17.86
N GLY A 756 63.38 -8.00 18.83
CA GLY A 756 62.75 -8.56 20.04
C GLY A 756 61.47 -9.34 19.73
N PRO A 757 61.16 -10.43 20.45
CA PRO A 757 59.86 -11.07 20.37
C PRO A 757 58.78 -10.10 20.86
N GLY A 758 57.76 -9.84 20.04
CA GLY A 758 56.61 -9.04 20.44
C GLY A 758 55.83 -9.68 21.59
N PRO A 759 54.93 -8.93 22.25
CA PRO A 759 54.13 -9.45 23.36
C PRO A 759 53.39 -10.72 22.96
N GLY A 760 53.34 -11.69 23.88
CA GLY A 760 52.73 -13.00 23.66
C GLY A 760 51.26 -12.91 23.23
N PRO A 761 50.71 -13.95 22.60
CA PRO A 761 49.36 -13.91 22.03
C PRO A 761 48.29 -13.83 23.12
N GLY A 762 47.91 -12.61 23.47
CA GLY A 762 46.76 -12.32 24.34
C GLY A 762 45.47 -12.99 23.82
N PRO A 763 44.52 -13.29 24.72
CA PRO A 763 43.34 -14.08 24.39
C PRO A 763 42.52 -13.45 23.26
N LEU A 764 42.04 -14.28 22.35
CA LEU A 764 41.05 -13.85 21.36
C LEU A 764 39.72 -13.57 22.07
N MET A 765 39.23 -12.35 21.92
CA MET A 765 37.88 -11.95 22.31
C MET A 765 36.84 -12.61 21.41
N CYS A 766 35.64 -12.82 21.97
CA CYS A 766 34.48 -13.19 21.18
C CYS A 766 34.00 -12.01 20.33
N ALA A 767 33.30 -12.31 19.23
CA ALA A 767 32.48 -11.34 18.54
C ALA A 767 31.03 -11.47 19.02
N ALA A 768 30.37 -10.34 19.29
CA ALA A 768 28.92 -10.27 19.38
C ALA A 768 28.37 -10.14 17.95
N LEU A 769 27.85 -11.25 17.41
CA LEU A 769 27.24 -11.30 16.08
C LEU A 769 25.73 -11.15 16.18
N ARG A 770 25.13 -10.37 15.27
CA ARG A 770 23.68 -10.29 15.11
C ARG A 770 23.25 -10.82 13.75
N PHE A 771 22.39 -11.83 13.77
CA PHE A 771 21.87 -12.52 12.60
C PHE A 771 20.46 -12.06 12.23
N ARG A 772 20.22 -11.89 10.93
CA ARG A 772 18.89 -11.90 10.34
C ARG A 772 18.46 -13.36 10.20
N MET A 773 17.58 -13.84 11.08
CA MET A 773 17.17 -15.25 11.13
C MET A 773 16.56 -15.76 9.82
N ALA A 774 15.79 -14.92 9.12
CA ALA A 774 15.25 -15.23 7.79
C ALA A 774 16.32 -15.36 6.67
N ALA A 775 17.59 -15.10 6.97
CA ALA A 775 18.73 -15.33 6.08
C ALA A 775 19.65 -16.49 6.55
N LEU A 776 19.22 -17.25 7.57
CA LEU A 776 19.82 -18.51 7.99
C LEU A 776 18.86 -19.67 7.66
N PRO A 777 19.39 -20.89 7.39
CA PRO A 777 18.60 -22.11 7.44
C PRO A 777 17.84 -22.27 8.76
N ALA A 778 16.61 -22.78 8.70
CA ALA A 778 15.76 -22.98 9.88
C ALA A 778 16.40 -23.97 10.87
N GLY A 779 16.31 -23.66 12.17
CA GLY A 779 16.86 -24.49 13.25
C GLY A 779 18.35 -24.31 13.54
N LEU A 780 19.13 -23.71 12.63
CA LEU A 780 20.58 -23.52 12.73
C LEU A 780 21.03 -22.63 13.91
N LEU A 781 20.19 -21.66 14.28
CA LEU A 781 20.32 -20.83 15.48
C LEU A 781 18.92 -20.57 16.04
N GLN A 782 18.82 -20.42 17.35
CA GLN A 782 17.58 -20.07 18.05
C GLN A 782 17.58 -18.59 18.50
N ASP A 783 18.73 -18.04 18.89
CA ASP A 783 18.90 -16.61 19.21
C ASP A 783 19.43 -15.84 17.98
N PRO A 784 18.82 -14.71 17.59
CA PRO A 784 19.41 -13.78 16.60
C PRO A 784 20.72 -13.12 17.05
N ASN A 785 21.13 -13.27 18.30
CA ASN A 785 22.37 -12.74 18.85
C ASN A 785 23.28 -13.90 19.28
N LEU A 786 24.56 -13.84 18.90
CA LEU A 786 25.54 -14.87 19.22
C LEU A 786 26.85 -14.23 19.63
N THR A 787 27.14 -14.25 20.93
CA THR A 787 28.48 -13.95 21.45
C THR A 787 29.32 -15.22 21.37
N ALA A 788 30.30 -15.23 20.46
CA ALA A 788 31.09 -16.43 20.15
C ALA A 788 32.48 -16.11 19.59
N CYS A 789 33.44 -17.02 19.79
CA CYS A 789 34.77 -16.89 19.20
C CYS A 789 34.76 -17.30 17.73
N LEU A 790 35.07 -16.35 16.83
CA LEU A 790 35.06 -16.55 15.38
C LEU A 790 36.02 -17.64 14.87
N ILE A 791 36.95 -18.12 15.70
CA ILE A 791 37.99 -19.08 15.31
C ILE A 791 37.69 -20.52 15.77
N CYS A 792 36.98 -20.71 16.89
CA CYS A 792 36.88 -22.03 17.53
C CYS A 792 35.52 -22.36 18.19
N ASP A 793 34.53 -21.47 18.12
CA ASP A 793 33.16 -21.79 18.51
C ASP A 793 32.51 -22.66 17.41
N PRO A 794 31.97 -23.85 17.74
CA PRO A 794 31.39 -24.74 16.74
C PRO A 794 30.20 -24.11 16.02
N ARG A 795 29.40 -23.27 16.70
CA ARG A 795 28.19 -22.64 16.14
C ARG A 795 28.55 -21.66 15.03
N VAL A 796 29.66 -20.91 15.19
CA VAL A 796 30.15 -20.01 14.13
C VAL A 796 30.64 -20.82 12.93
N LYS A 797 31.33 -21.95 13.15
CA LYS A 797 31.77 -22.84 12.06
C LYS A 797 30.58 -23.42 11.30
N GLU A 798 29.61 -23.95 12.02
CA GLU A 798 28.38 -24.54 11.48
C GLU A 798 27.60 -23.53 10.64
N VAL A 799 27.43 -22.30 11.14
CA VAL A 799 26.80 -21.19 10.43
C VAL A 799 27.57 -20.78 9.17
N LEU A 800 28.91 -20.77 9.21
CA LEU A 800 29.73 -20.48 8.02
C LEU A 800 29.59 -21.57 6.95
N GLU A 801 29.62 -22.84 7.34
CA GLU A 801 29.49 -23.99 6.44
C GLU A 801 28.07 -24.05 5.83
N ALA A 802 27.02 -23.90 6.64
CA ALA A 802 25.63 -23.85 6.19
C ALA A 802 25.32 -22.64 5.28
N CYS A 803 26.02 -21.52 5.44
CA CYS A 803 25.92 -20.36 4.56
C CYS A 803 26.86 -20.39 3.34
N GLY A 804 27.56 -21.51 3.08
CA GLY A 804 28.50 -21.66 1.96
C GLY A 804 29.74 -20.76 2.03
N VAL A 805 30.06 -20.20 3.20
CA VAL A 805 31.18 -19.28 3.39
C VAL A 805 32.46 -20.07 3.65
N GLY A 806 33.29 -20.21 2.61
CA GLY A 806 34.54 -20.96 2.69
C GLY A 806 35.47 -20.47 3.81
N GLY A 807 35.82 -21.39 4.73
CA GLY A 807 36.58 -21.13 5.95
C GLY A 807 38.00 -20.59 5.77
N PRO A 808 38.75 -20.37 6.88
CA PRO A 808 39.93 -19.50 6.94
C PRO A 808 41.00 -19.75 5.86
N ARG A 809 41.02 -18.89 4.83
CA ARG A 809 41.93 -19.05 3.68
C ARG A 809 43.31 -18.48 3.99
N ARG A 810 44.32 -19.35 4.22
CA ARG A 810 45.74 -18.95 4.26
C ARG A 810 46.35 -19.03 2.84
N ARG A 811 46.92 -17.93 2.31
CA ARG A 811 47.72 -17.93 1.06
C ARG A 811 49.00 -18.76 1.24
N ARG A 812 48.98 -20.06 0.90
CA ARG A 812 50.22 -20.86 0.76
C ARG A 812 51.05 -20.32 -0.41
N ARG A 813 52.28 -19.83 -0.15
CA ARG A 813 53.23 -19.40 -1.20
C ARG A 813 53.59 -20.60 -2.09
N ARG A 814 53.07 -20.64 -3.33
CA ARG A 814 53.45 -21.66 -4.33
C ARG A 814 54.84 -21.34 -4.90
N ARG A 815 55.85 -22.13 -4.52
CA ARG A 815 57.19 -22.07 -5.12
C ARG A 815 57.10 -22.60 -6.55
N TRP A 816 57.36 -21.76 -7.55
CA TRP A 816 57.31 -22.18 -8.96
C TRP A 816 58.44 -23.16 -9.29
N ARG A 817 58.10 -24.31 -9.89
CA ARG A 817 59.03 -25.14 -10.68
C ARG A 817 58.38 -25.42 -12.04
N ARG A 818 59.03 -25.00 -13.13
CA ARG A 818 58.61 -25.28 -14.51
C ARG A 818 58.82 -26.77 -14.85
N ARG A 819 57.89 -27.38 -15.58
CA ARG A 819 58.19 -28.43 -16.60
C ARG A 819 57.07 -28.53 -17.65
N ARG A 820 57.38 -29.17 -18.78
CA ARG A 820 56.66 -29.09 -20.07
C ARG A 820 55.38 -29.95 -20.12
N PRO A 821 54.40 -29.64 -20.99
CA PRO A 821 53.24 -30.49 -21.25
C PRO A 821 53.62 -31.78 -21.99
N ARG A 822 52.79 -32.83 -21.84
CA ARG A 822 52.75 -34.02 -22.70
C ARG A 822 51.31 -34.29 -23.15
N ARG A 823 51.17 -34.86 -24.36
CA ARG A 823 49.90 -35.23 -25.01
C ARG A 823 49.45 -36.66 -24.62
N ARG A 824 48.29 -37.05 -25.16
CA ARG A 824 47.62 -38.38 -25.18
C ARG A 824 46.85 -38.69 -23.88
N SER A 825 45.52 -38.78 -23.87
CA SER A 825 44.54 -39.57 -24.66
C SER A 825 44.44 -41.03 -24.21
N TRP A 826 43.27 -41.42 -23.71
CA TRP A 826 42.84 -42.81 -23.53
C TRP A 826 41.36 -42.96 -23.87
N GLN A 827 40.98 -44.15 -24.33
CA GLN A 827 39.63 -44.51 -24.74
C GLN A 827 39.10 -45.70 -23.90
N SER A 828 37.78 -45.87 -23.96
CA SER A 828 37.04 -47.16 -23.99
C SER A 828 37.04 -48.11 -22.78
N SER A 829 35.98 -48.95 -22.77
CA SER A 829 35.61 -49.97 -21.77
C SER A 829 35.18 -49.42 -20.39
N TRP A 830 34.22 -50.01 -19.67
CA TRP A 830 33.70 -51.39 -19.76
C TRP A 830 32.20 -51.51 -20.09
N ARG A 831 31.85 -52.58 -20.83
CA ARG A 831 30.49 -53.15 -20.94
C ARG A 831 30.56 -54.67 -20.75
N ARG A 832 29.77 -55.21 -19.81
CA ARG A 832 29.21 -56.59 -19.67
C ARG A 832 28.70 -56.72 -18.22
N ARG A 833 27.71 -57.57 -17.88
CA ARG A 833 27.08 -58.69 -18.60
C ARG A 833 25.57 -58.48 -18.88
N ARG A 834 24.97 -59.44 -19.60
CA ARG A 834 23.53 -59.58 -19.90
C ARG A 834 23.01 -60.91 -19.34
N ARG A 835 21.70 -60.96 -19.04
CA ARG A 835 20.78 -62.13 -19.04
C ARG A 835 21.06 -63.35 -18.12
N ARG A 836 20.01 -63.71 -17.36
CA ARG A 836 19.43 -65.07 -17.27
C ARG A 836 17.91 -64.96 -17.51
N THR A 837 17.23 -66.08 -17.80
CA THR A 837 15.82 -66.15 -18.26
C THR A 837 15.19 -67.52 -17.95
N ARG A 838 13.85 -67.59 -17.86
CA ARG A 838 12.96 -68.77 -17.64
C ARG A 838 12.97 -69.36 -16.21
N ALA A 839 11.92 -70.06 -15.73
CA ALA A 839 10.46 -70.04 -16.03
C ALA A 839 9.68 -70.98 -15.07
N ALA A 840 8.48 -70.56 -14.60
CA ALA A 840 7.31 -71.33 -14.07
C ALA A 840 6.30 -70.26 -13.57
N VAL A 841 4.96 -70.29 -13.73
CA VAL A 841 3.92 -71.31 -14.02
C VAL A 841 3.43 -72.11 -12.80
N ALA A 842 2.36 -71.62 -12.14
CA ALA A 842 1.29 -72.41 -11.51
C ALA A 842 0.08 -71.53 -11.11
N ALA A 843 -1.14 -72.03 -11.36
CA ALA A 843 -2.42 -71.59 -10.77
C ALA A 843 -3.34 -72.84 -10.72
N PRO A 844 -4.25 -72.97 -9.73
CA PRO A 844 -5.69 -72.60 -9.90
C PRO A 844 -6.25 -71.84 -8.66
N ALA A 845 -7.41 -71.17 -8.62
CA ALA A 845 -8.66 -71.07 -9.42
C ALA A 845 -9.90 -71.82 -8.86
N ALA A 846 -10.92 -71.05 -8.43
CA ALA A 846 -12.36 -71.37 -8.21
C ALA A 846 -13.05 -70.11 -7.58
N ALA A 847 -14.37 -69.84 -7.60
CA ALA A 847 -15.55 -70.09 -8.47
C ALA A 847 -16.74 -69.32 -7.82
N ALA A 848 -17.86 -68.85 -8.43
CA ALA A 848 -18.38 -68.78 -9.81
C ALA A 848 -18.94 -67.32 -10.04
N ALA A 849 -19.78 -66.84 -10.98
CA ALA A 849 -20.88 -67.30 -11.88
C ALA A 849 -22.24 -67.62 -11.20
N VAL A 850 -23.44 -67.36 -11.75
CA VAL A 850 -23.87 -66.97 -13.13
C VAL A 850 -25.20 -66.16 -13.14
N ALA A 851 -25.50 -65.57 -14.31
CA ALA A 851 -26.83 -65.49 -14.96
C ALA A 851 -27.88 -64.40 -14.61
N SER A 852 -28.61 -64.04 -15.65
CA SER A 852 -29.80 -63.17 -15.70
C SER A 852 -31.04 -63.98 -16.10
N ALA A 853 -32.24 -63.48 -15.76
CA ALA A 853 -33.52 -64.04 -16.23
C ALA A 853 -34.61 -62.96 -16.31
N SER A 854 -35.62 -63.21 -17.14
CA SER A 854 -36.76 -62.31 -17.42
C SER A 854 -38.07 -63.11 -17.46
N ARG A 855 -39.22 -62.42 -17.42
CA ARG A 855 -40.63 -62.93 -17.50
C ARG A 855 -41.18 -63.52 -16.19
N ALA A 856 -42.50 -63.60 -15.95
CA ALA A 856 -43.65 -62.79 -16.42
C ALA A 856 -44.93 -63.19 -15.65
N ALA A 857 -45.94 -62.29 -15.63
CA ALA A 857 -47.31 -62.46 -15.08
C ALA A 857 -47.40 -62.73 -13.55
N GLY A 858 -48.45 -62.31 -12.85
CA GLY A 858 -49.61 -61.46 -13.18
C GLY A 858 -50.62 -61.49 -12.01
N GLY A 859 -51.55 -60.56 -11.80
CA GLY A 859 -51.89 -59.31 -12.50
C GLY A 859 -53.20 -58.71 -11.94
N ARG A 860 -53.71 -57.62 -12.54
CA ARG A 860 -54.91 -56.83 -12.14
C ARG A 860 -54.71 -55.98 -10.86
N GLY A 861 -55.13 -54.71 -10.80
CA GLY A 861 -55.61 -53.82 -11.87
C GLY A 861 -56.23 -52.51 -11.37
N GLY A 862 -56.42 -51.53 -12.26
CA GLY A 862 -57.17 -50.28 -12.01
C GLY A 862 -56.36 -48.98 -12.10
N GLY A 863 -56.93 -47.94 -12.74
CA GLY A 863 -56.47 -46.54 -12.63
C GLY A 863 -55.49 -46.03 -13.70
N ALA A 864 -55.99 -45.73 -14.91
CA ALA A 864 -55.35 -44.80 -15.86
C ALA A 864 -56.04 -43.41 -15.73
N SER A 865 -55.53 -42.26 -16.21
CA SER A 865 -54.31 -41.86 -16.96
C SER A 865 -53.91 -40.42 -16.48
N GLY A 866 -52.84 -39.72 -16.87
CA GLY A 866 -52.09 -39.65 -18.14
C GLY A 866 -52.84 -38.80 -19.18
N GLY A 867 -52.29 -37.73 -19.79
CA GLY A 867 -50.99 -37.08 -19.66
C GLY A 867 -50.79 -36.01 -20.76
N GLY A 868 -49.58 -35.43 -20.84
CA GLY A 868 -49.02 -34.51 -21.87
C GLY A 868 -49.85 -34.03 -23.08
N GLY A 869 -49.82 -32.72 -23.35
CA GLY A 869 -50.47 -32.10 -24.52
C GLY A 869 -49.70 -32.20 -25.85
N GLY A 870 -50.39 -31.96 -26.97
CA GLY A 870 -49.80 -31.85 -28.32
C GLY A 870 -50.83 -31.66 -29.44
N GLY A 871 -50.42 -31.00 -30.53
CA GLY A 871 -51.24 -30.76 -31.74
C GLY A 871 -52.22 -29.57 -31.66
N GLY A 872 -52.70 -29.00 -32.78
CA GLY A 872 -52.31 -29.26 -34.17
C GLY A 872 -53.26 -28.68 -35.24
N THR A 873 -52.78 -27.69 -36.02
CA THR A 873 -53.20 -27.31 -37.40
C THR A 873 -54.61 -26.74 -37.75
N ARG A 874 -54.57 -25.51 -38.31
CA ARG A 874 -55.20 -25.03 -39.59
C ARG A 874 -56.67 -24.52 -39.66
N SER A 875 -56.85 -23.61 -40.65
CA SER A 875 -58.09 -23.00 -41.20
C SER A 875 -58.69 -21.82 -40.39
N ARG A 876 -59.29 -20.76 -40.99
CA ARG A 876 -59.37 -20.28 -42.40
C ARG A 876 -59.74 -18.76 -42.46
N SER A 877 -59.34 -18.05 -43.52
CA SER A 877 -59.93 -16.80 -44.14
C SER A 877 -60.38 -15.57 -43.31
N GLU A 878 -59.70 -14.43 -43.54
CA GLU A 878 -60.14 -13.06 -43.98
C GLU A 878 -61.64 -12.64 -44.09
N PRO A 879 -62.01 -11.33 -44.23
CA PRO A 879 -61.24 -10.04 -44.13
C PRO A 879 -61.93 -8.78 -43.45
N ALA A 880 -61.14 -7.71 -43.24
CA ALA A 880 -61.50 -6.25 -43.22
C ALA A 880 -62.51 -5.69 -42.17
N THR A 881 -62.78 -4.37 -41.94
CA THR A 881 -62.48 -3.06 -42.61
C THR A 881 -62.35 -1.84 -41.65
N ALA A 882 -61.53 -0.81 -42.01
CA ALA A 882 -61.77 0.67 -41.86
C ALA A 882 -61.97 1.35 -40.46
N ARG A 883 -61.83 2.68 -40.20
CA ARG A 883 -61.40 3.89 -40.97
C ARG A 883 -61.01 5.08 -40.03
N ALA A 884 -60.11 5.99 -40.50
CA ALA A 884 -59.93 7.47 -40.25
C ALA A 884 -60.23 8.17 -38.87
N GLY A 885 -59.63 9.32 -38.49
CA GLY A 885 -58.51 10.11 -39.06
C GLY A 885 -58.51 11.62 -38.66
N GLY A 886 -57.32 12.26 -38.54
CA GLY A 886 -57.12 13.73 -38.37
C GLY A 886 -57.24 14.29 -36.93
N GLY A 887 -56.69 15.46 -36.55
CA GLY A 887 -55.69 16.33 -37.23
C GLY A 887 -55.43 17.70 -36.57
N ARG A 888 -54.14 18.06 -36.39
CA ARG A 888 -53.50 19.41 -36.24
C ARG A 888 -54.06 20.51 -35.30
N GLY A 889 -53.13 21.12 -34.52
CA GLY A 889 -53.21 22.49 -33.97
C GLY A 889 -53.51 22.57 -32.47
N GLY A 890 -53.02 23.55 -31.68
CA GLY A 890 -52.05 24.61 -31.98
C GLY A 890 -52.48 25.99 -31.45
N GLY A 891 -51.99 26.41 -30.28
CA GLY A 891 -52.30 27.73 -29.71
C GLY A 891 -51.46 28.08 -28.49
N ARG A 892 -51.22 29.38 -28.26
CA ARG A 892 -50.55 29.94 -27.07
C ARG A 892 -51.56 30.78 -26.28
N GLY A 893 -51.41 30.85 -24.97
CA GLY A 893 -52.13 31.76 -24.09
C GLY A 893 -51.45 31.80 -22.72
N ALA A 894 -51.35 32.98 -22.13
CA ALA A 894 -50.75 33.22 -20.81
C ALA A 894 -51.62 34.21 -20.03
N ALA A 895 -51.19 34.52 -18.80
CA ALA A 895 -51.78 35.49 -17.86
C ALA A 895 -53.09 35.05 -17.16
N SER A 896 -53.38 35.49 -15.93
CA SER A 896 -52.50 35.97 -14.84
C SER A 896 -53.28 36.12 -13.50
N ASP A 897 -52.52 36.44 -12.44
CA ASP A 897 -52.89 37.27 -11.28
C ASP A 897 -53.75 36.78 -10.09
N ASP A 898 -53.46 37.47 -8.98
CA ASP A 898 -54.22 37.75 -7.75
C ASP A 898 -54.73 36.65 -6.81
N GLY A 899 -53.95 36.44 -5.73
CA GLY A 899 -54.33 36.93 -4.39
C GLY A 899 -55.27 36.07 -3.52
N GLY A 900 -55.22 36.16 -2.19
CA GLY A 900 -54.29 36.92 -1.34
C GLY A 900 -54.78 37.02 0.12
N GLY A 901 -53.86 36.90 1.09
CA GLY A 901 -54.13 37.09 2.53
C GLY A 901 -54.63 35.83 3.28
N GLY A 902 -54.48 35.75 4.62
CA GLY A 902 -53.71 36.65 5.49
C GLY A 902 -53.97 36.44 6.99
N ALA A 903 -52.90 36.50 7.81
CA ALA A 903 -52.87 36.48 9.28
C ALA A 903 -53.48 35.23 10.00
N GLY A 904 -53.09 34.86 11.23
CA GLY A 904 -52.05 35.44 12.11
C GLY A 904 -52.60 35.91 13.46
N GLY A 905 -52.89 35.00 14.40
CA GLY A 905 -53.48 35.33 15.71
C GLY A 905 -52.87 34.56 16.88
N ARG A 906 -52.47 35.26 17.95
CA ARG A 906 -51.84 34.71 19.16
C ARG A 906 -52.89 34.44 20.24
N GLY A 907 -52.64 33.51 21.17
CA GLY A 907 -53.45 33.37 22.40
C GLY A 907 -52.80 32.51 23.48
N ARG A 908 -52.80 33.00 24.74
CA ARG A 908 -52.41 32.25 25.96
C ARG A 908 -53.52 32.39 27.00
N SER A 909 -53.89 31.29 27.67
CA SER A 909 -54.43 31.29 29.04
C SER A 909 -54.57 29.85 29.58
N ALA A 910 -54.77 29.69 30.89
CA ALA A 910 -54.95 28.40 31.57
C ALA A 910 -56.21 28.43 32.46
N GLY A 911 -56.90 27.29 32.64
CA GLY A 911 -58.25 27.28 33.25
C GLY A 911 -58.75 25.95 33.83
N ARG A 912 -57.99 25.35 34.76
CA ARG A 912 -58.36 24.33 35.79
C ARG A 912 -59.72 23.57 35.69
N GLY A 913 -59.66 22.24 35.68
CA GLY A 913 -60.74 21.30 36.06
C GLY A 913 -60.23 20.14 36.93
N ARG A 914 -61.04 19.64 37.89
CA ARG A 914 -60.69 18.59 38.87
C ARG A 914 -60.99 17.18 38.32
N GLY A 915 -60.46 16.06 38.83
CA GLY A 915 -59.48 15.83 39.91
C GLY A 915 -59.39 14.35 40.34
N GLY A 916 -58.55 14.03 41.35
CA GLY A 916 -58.24 12.66 41.82
C GLY A 916 -57.08 12.01 41.03
N GLY A 917 -56.15 11.24 41.60
CA GLY A 917 -56.00 10.70 42.96
C GLY A 917 -55.71 9.19 42.88
N SER A 918 -54.58 8.63 43.35
CA SER A 918 -53.58 9.11 44.32
C SER A 918 -52.17 8.54 44.13
N ARG A 919 -51.14 9.36 44.47
CA ARG A 919 -49.84 9.06 45.14
C ARG A 919 -49.13 7.71 44.84
N GLY A 920 -47.82 7.65 44.55
CA GLY A 920 -46.80 8.71 44.45
C GLY A 920 -45.40 8.07 44.34
N GLY A 921 -44.47 8.64 43.58
CA GLY A 921 -43.36 9.42 44.14
C GLY A 921 -42.12 9.30 43.24
N ALA A 922 -41.20 10.25 43.28
CA ALA A 922 -40.08 10.35 42.31
C ALA A 922 -38.71 10.44 42.99
N ALA A 923 -37.67 9.93 42.32
CA ALA A 923 -36.27 10.34 42.48
C ALA A 923 -35.44 9.82 41.29
N ALA A 924 -34.31 10.49 41.00
CA ALA A 924 -33.29 10.00 40.08
C ALA A 924 -31.89 10.29 40.65
N ALA A 925 -31.04 9.27 40.77
CA ALA A 925 -29.58 9.43 40.96
C ALA A 925 -28.82 8.11 40.70
N THR A 926 -27.84 8.17 39.78
CA THR A 926 -26.51 7.49 39.79
C THR A 926 -26.34 6.06 40.35
N GLY A 927 -25.79 5.13 39.54
CA GLY A 927 -25.07 3.97 40.10
C GLY A 927 -24.68 2.82 39.15
N SER A 928 -23.38 2.66 38.87
CA SER A 928 -22.62 1.42 38.60
C SER A 928 -23.18 0.27 37.72
N ARG A 929 -22.39 -0.06 36.66
CA ARG A 929 -22.06 -1.38 36.09
C ARG A 929 -23.06 -2.56 36.23
N GLY A 930 -23.56 -3.01 35.07
CA GLY A 930 -23.36 -4.37 34.56
C GLY A 930 -23.94 -5.57 35.32
N GLY A 931 -25.04 -6.11 34.80
CA GLY A 931 -25.54 -7.45 35.14
C GLY A 931 -26.51 -7.95 34.05
N ALA A 932 -26.32 -9.16 33.54
CA ALA A 932 -27.12 -9.73 32.45
C ALA A 932 -27.81 -11.03 32.88
N ALA A 933 -29.11 -10.94 33.14
CA ALA A 933 -30.07 -12.04 33.17
C ALA A 933 -31.50 -11.45 33.15
N GLY A 934 -32.51 -12.03 32.50
CA GLY A 934 -32.50 -13.23 31.65
C GLY A 934 -33.80 -14.02 31.80
N ALA A 935 -34.60 -14.14 30.74
CA ALA A 935 -35.77 -15.00 30.69
C ALA A 935 -36.02 -15.46 29.24
N GLY A 936 -36.13 -16.78 29.03
CA GLY A 936 -36.17 -17.41 27.71
C GLY A 936 -35.29 -18.66 27.69
N ALA A 937 -35.76 -19.74 28.30
CA ALA A 937 -34.99 -20.97 28.48
C ALA A 937 -35.35 -22.02 27.41
N GLY A 938 -34.31 -22.59 26.79
CA GLY A 938 -34.41 -23.69 25.81
C GLY A 938 -33.02 -24.04 25.28
N ALA A 939 -32.65 -25.32 25.35
CA ALA A 939 -31.29 -25.85 25.14
C ALA A 939 -30.20 -25.32 26.11
N GLY A 940 -29.54 -26.24 26.82
CA GLY A 940 -28.36 -25.94 27.63
C GLY A 940 -27.09 -25.98 26.79
N ALA A 941 -26.13 -25.09 27.09
CA ALA A 941 -24.84 -25.08 26.40
C ALA A 941 -24.04 -26.37 26.70
N PRO A 942 -23.32 -26.94 25.71
CA PRO A 942 -22.51 -28.14 25.89
C PRO A 942 -21.41 -27.95 26.94
N LEU A 943 -21.08 -29.02 27.67
CA LEU A 943 -19.90 -29.03 28.54
C LEU A 943 -18.63 -29.19 27.70
N CYS A 944 -17.58 -28.46 28.08
CA CYS A 944 -16.26 -28.59 27.49
C CYS A 944 -15.64 -29.96 27.82
N PRO A 945 -15.29 -30.82 26.84
CA PRO A 945 -14.78 -32.18 27.11
C PRO A 945 -13.41 -32.20 27.82
N ARG A 946 -12.61 -31.13 27.74
CA ARG A 946 -11.31 -31.01 28.43
C ARG A 946 -11.41 -30.41 29.85
N HIS A 947 -12.38 -29.51 30.08
CA HIS A 947 -12.45 -28.69 31.30
C HIS A 947 -13.75 -28.86 32.10
N ASN A 948 -14.67 -29.73 31.65
CA ASN A 948 -15.97 -30.06 32.25
C ASN A 948 -16.82 -28.86 32.72
N ALA A 949 -16.68 -27.73 32.03
CA ALA A 949 -17.36 -26.47 32.32
C ALA A 949 -18.21 -26.03 31.11
N PRO A 950 -19.31 -25.29 31.29
CA PRO A 950 -20.16 -24.85 30.18
C PRO A 950 -19.39 -24.06 29.12
N CYS A 951 -19.53 -24.45 27.85
CA CYS A 951 -19.03 -23.69 26.73
C CYS A 951 -19.81 -22.37 26.59
N ARG A 952 -19.10 -21.28 26.28
CA ARG A 952 -19.73 -19.98 26.02
C ARG A 952 -20.23 -19.95 24.57
N ARG A 953 -21.42 -19.36 24.36
CA ARG A 953 -22.01 -19.14 23.04
C ARG A 953 -21.39 -17.91 22.38
N PHE A 954 -21.07 -18.01 21.10
CA PHE A 954 -20.53 -16.95 20.25
C PHE A 954 -21.30 -16.90 18.93
N VAL A 955 -21.21 -15.76 18.24
CA VAL A 955 -21.76 -15.58 16.89
C VAL A 955 -20.60 -15.35 15.93
N SER A 956 -20.56 -16.10 14.83
CA SER A 956 -19.52 -16.00 13.83
C SER A 956 -19.64 -14.70 13.02
N ASN A 957 -18.53 -13.99 12.93
CA ASN A 957 -18.32 -12.83 12.06
C ASN A 957 -17.49 -13.18 10.81
N SER A 958 -17.24 -14.47 10.53
CA SER A 958 -16.50 -14.89 9.34
C SER A 958 -17.35 -14.78 8.08
N ALA A 959 -16.73 -14.40 6.95
CA ALA A 959 -17.43 -14.22 5.68
C ALA A 959 -18.10 -15.50 5.14
N ALA A 960 -17.65 -16.68 5.59
CA ALA A 960 -18.24 -17.97 5.21
C ALA A 960 -19.43 -18.39 6.10
N ASN A 961 -19.55 -17.86 7.31
CA ASN A 961 -20.64 -18.18 8.25
C ASN A 961 -21.12 -16.92 9.01
N PRO A 962 -21.54 -15.83 8.34
CA PRO A 962 -21.92 -14.59 9.03
C PRO A 962 -23.22 -14.79 9.84
N GLY A 963 -23.21 -14.39 11.11
CA GLY A 963 -24.38 -14.47 12.00
C GLY A 963 -24.71 -15.85 12.57
N ARG A 964 -24.00 -16.91 12.16
CA ARG A 964 -24.24 -18.28 12.63
C ARG A 964 -23.62 -18.52 14.02
N ALA A 965 -24.35 -19.16 14.92
CA ALA A 965 -23.95 -19.29 16.33
C ALA A 965 -23.24 -20.63 16.65
N PHE A 966 -22.29 -20.59 17.57
CA PHE A 966 -21.49 -21.75 17.99
C PHE A 966 -21.11 -21.68 19.47
N PHE A 967 -20.77 -22.82 20.06
CA PHE A 967 -20.24 -22.94 21.42
C PHE A 967 -18.73 -23.20 21.38
N LYS A 968 -17.97 -22.52 22.25
CA LYS A 968 -16.52 -22.69 22.44
C LYS A 968 -16.18 -22.80 23.93
N CYS A 969 -15.04 -23.42 24.26
CA CYS A 969 -14.53 -23.52 25.64
C CYS A 969 -14.70 -22.20 26.44
N GLY A 970 -15.36 -22.29 27.61
CA GLY A 970 -15.69 -21.14 28.46
C GLY A 970 -14.65 -20.80 29.56
N HIS A 971 -13.50 -21.47 29.57
CA HIS A 971 -12.43 -21.34 30.57
C HIS A 971 -11.94 -19.89 30.73
N GLU A 972 -11.45 -19.49 31.90
CA GLU A 972 -11.12 -18.08 32.16
C GLU A 972 -9.77 -17.64 31.56
N ASP A 973 -8.76 -18.53 31.58
CA ASP A 973 -7.52 -18.31 30.82
C ASP A 973 -7.75 -18.55 29.32
N ARG A 974 -7.38 -17.56 28.51
CA ARG A 974 -7.49 -17.55 27.05
C ARG A 974 -6.50 -18.48 26.36
N ALA A 975 -5.29 -18.68 26.89
CA ALA A 975 -4.34 -19.63 26.34
C ALA A 975 -4.89 -21.06 26.44
N GLU A 976 -5.53 -21.38 27.57
CA GLU A 976 -6.24 -22.65 27.76
C GLU A 976 -7.53 -22.76 26.95
N GLN A 977 -8.29 -21.67 26.72
CA GLN A 977 -9.41 -21.71 25.77
C GLN A 977 -8.95 -22.09 24.36
N ASP A 978 -7.88 -21.46 23.87
CA ASP A 978 -7.45 -21.59 22.49
C ASP A 978 -6.65 -22.91 22.28
N ALA A 979 -5.97 -23.42 23.32
CA ALA A 979 -5.38 -24.76 23.35
C ALA A 979 -6.38 -25.91 23.61
N CYS A 980 -7.62 -25.60 24.01
CA CYS A 980 -8.64 -26.61 24.31
C CYS A 980 -9.24 -27.26 23.05
N GLY A 981 -9.36 -26.52 21.94
CA GLY A 981 -9.98 -26.99 20.70
C GLY A 981 -11.49 -27.31 20.76
N ALA A 982 -12.15 -27.18 21.92
CA ALA A 982 -13.58 -27.48 22.05
C ALA A 982 -14.46 -26.47 21.31
N PHE A 983 -15.15 -26.96 20.27
CA PHE A 983 -16.01 -26.20 19.37
C PHE A 983 -17.16 -27.08 18.87
N VAL A 984 -18.39 -26.53 18.81
CA VAL A 984 -19.53 -27.14 18.09
C VAL A 984 -20.49 -26.02 17.63
N TRP A 985 -21.07 -26.13 16.43
CA TRP A 985 -22.10 -25.19 15.98
C TRP A 985 -23.41 -25.41 16.76
N GLU A 986 -24.18 -24.36 17.03
CA GLU A 986 -25.42 -24.46 17.80
C GLU A 986 -26.52 -25.24 17.05
N ASP A 987 -26.49 -25.22 15.71
CA ASP A 987 -27.33 -26.04 14.82
C ASP A 987 -26.79 -27.47 14.59
N GLN A 988 -25.74 -27.86 15.33
CA GLN A 988 -25.15 -29.21 15.36
C GLN A 988 -25.07 -29.77 16.79
N TRP A 989 -25.83 -29.18 17.73
CA TRP A 989 -25.85 -29.57 19.14
C TRP A 989 -27.23 -30.10 19.53
N ASP A 990 -27.41 -31.43 19.42
CA ASP A 990 -28.68 -32.12 19.68
C ASP A 990 -29.08 -32.21 21.18
N GLY A 991 -28.39 -31.47 22.06
CA GLY A 991 -28.75 -31.29 23.47
C GLY A 991 -28.47 -32.49 24.39
N ALA A 992 -27.99 -33.62 23.87
CA ALA A 992 -27.72 -34.84 24.63
C ALA A 992 -26.21 -35.03 24.92
N SER A 993 -25.85 -35.19 26.20
CA SER A 993 -24.52 -35.65 26.62
C SER A 993 -24.64 -36.76 27.66
N GLU A 994 -24.30 -37.99 27.29
CA GLU A 994 -23.95 -39.02 28.26
C GLU A 994 -22.60 -38.68 28.90
N ALA A 995 -22.46 -38.91 30.21
CA ALA A 995 -21.30 -38.48 30.97
C ALA A 995 -20.37 -39.66 31.32
N PRO A 996 -19.06 -39.62 30.98
CA PRO A 996 -18.09 -40.58 31.49
C PRO A 996 -17.74 -40.31 32.97
N ALA A 997 -17.31 -41.33 33.71
CA ALA A 997 -17.32 -41.32 35.18
C ALA A 997 -15.99 -40.92 35.86
N ARG A 998 -16.13 -39.98 36.81
CA ARG A 998 -15.40 -39.78 38.10
C ARG A 998 -13.92 -40.19 38.31
N GLY A 999 -13.15 -39.18 38.71
CA GLY A 999 -12.01 -39.21 39.66
C GLY A 999 -11.22 -37.90 39.56
N GLY A 1000 -10.81 -37.14 40.58
CA GLY A 1000 -10.83 -37.28 42.06
C GLY A 1000 -9.42 -36.98 42.63
N GLY A 1001 -9.15 -36.02 43.54
CA GLY A 1001 -9.99 -34.99 44.18
C GLY A 1001 -9.17 -34.08 45.16
N GLY A 1002 -9.83 -33.07 45.79
CA GLY A 1002 -9.29 -32.11 46.80
C GLY A 1002 -8.70 -30.80 46.22
N GLY A 1003 -8.90 -29.56 46.73
CA GLY A 1003 -9.68 -29.02 47.89
C GLY A 1003 -8.78 -28.45 49.01
N GLY A 1004 -8.94 -27.24 49.61
CA GLY A 1004 -9.87 -26.09 49.51
C GLY A 1004 -9.16 -24.80 50.04
N GLY A 1005 -9.76 -23.71 50.58
CA GLY A 1005 -11.15 -23.26 50.78
C GLY A 1005 -11.28 -22.13 51.85
N GLY A 1006 -12.10 -21.08 51.63
CA GLY A 1006 -12.40 -19.95 52.57
C GLY A 1006 -11.72 -18.59 52.26
N GLY A 1007 -12.19 -17.41 52.69
CA GLY A 1007 -13.48 -17.00 53.31
C GLY A 1007 -13.50 -15.57 53.95
N GLY A 1008 -14.59 -14.78 53.78
CA GLY A 1008 -14.93 -13.52 54.51
C GLY A 1008 -14.22 -12.19 54.08
N GLY A 1009 -14.70 -10.96 54.39
CA GLY A 1009 -16.01 -10.48 54.90
C GLY A 1009 -16.01 -9.03 55.50
N GLY A 1010 -17.02 -8.18 55.21
CA GLY A 1010 -17.34 -6.88 55.87
C GLY A 1010 -16.55 -5.62 55.43
N GLY A 1011 -16.96 -4.34 55.69
CA GLY A 1011 -18.25 -3.76 56.13
C GLY A 1011 -18.18 -2.28 56.66
N GLY A 1012 -19.14 -1.39 56.28
CA GLY A 1012 -19.39 -0.03 56.86
C GLY A 1012 -18.51 1.16 56.34
N GLY A 1013 -18.85 2.47 56.49
CA GLY A 1013 -20.12 3.16 56.87
C GLY A 1013 -19.97 4.67 57.25
N GLY A 1014 -20.84 5.58 56.75
CA GLY A 1014 -21.01 7.01 57.16
C GLY A 1014 -20.01 8.06 56.58
N GLY A 1015 -20.25 9.39 56.57
CA GLY A 1015 -21.47 10.20 56.81
C GLY A 1015 -21.20 11.74 56.95
N GLY A 1016 -22.06 12.61 56.39
CA GLY A 1016 -22.05 14.11 56.53
C GLY A 1016 -21.05 14.89 55.65
N GLY A 1017 -21.16 16.22 55.40
CA GLY A 1017 -22.25 17.20 55.64
C GLY A 1017 -21.75 18.67 55.74
N GLY A 1018 -22.28 19.63 54.95
CA GLY A 1018 -21.94 21.08 55.07
C GLY A 1018 -22.36 21.96 53.87
N ALA A 1019 -22.59 23.27 54.08
CA ALA A 1019 -23.05 24.23 53.05
C ALA A 1019 -22.65 25.70 53.36
N GLY A 1020 -22.70 26.60 52.35
CA GLY A 1020 -22.46 28.06 52.47
C GLY A 1020 -22.71 28.81 51.14
N ALA A 1021 -23.02 30.12 51.16
CA ALA A 1021 -23.44 30.89 49.97
C ALA A 1021 -23.21 32.43 50.05
N GLY A 1022 -23.15 33.10 48.89
CA GLY A 1022 -23.10 34.58 48.69
C GLY A 1022 -21.68 35.18 48.52
N GLY A 1023 -21.44 36.32 47.82
CA GLY A 1023 -22.30 37.06 46.88
C GLY A 1023 -21.80 38.51 46.51
N VAL A 1024 -22.09 38.96 45.26
CA VAL A 1024 -22.30 40.37 44.77
C VAL A 1024 -21.10 41.37 44.56
N ALA A 1025 -20.97 41.91 43.31
CA ALA A 1025 -20.43 43.21 42.76
C ALA A 1025 -19.12 43.92 43.29
N GLY A 1026 -18.45 44.86 42.58
CA GLY A 1026 -18.48 45.38 41.18
C GLY A 1026 -17.77 46.77 40.97
N GLY A 1027 -17.25 47.08 39.75
CA GLY A 1027 -16.66 48.38 39.30
C GLY A 1027 -15.17 48.65 39.64
N GLY A 1028 -14.38 49.59 39.04
CA GLY A 1028 -14.49 50.44 37.83
C GLY A 1028 -13.39 51.57 37.74
N GLY A 1029 -12.71 51.81 36.60
CA GLY A 1029 -11.63 52.84 36.36
C GLY A 1029 -10.23 52.24 36.03
N GLY A 1030 -9.13 52.93 35.66
CA GLY A 1030 -8.73 54.34 35.31
C GLY A 1030 -7.24 54.59 35.68
N TYR A 1031 -6.36 55.49 35.16
CA TYR A 1031 -6.17 56.38 33.98
C TYR A 1031 -4.69 56.94 34.01
N GLY A 1032 -3.99 57.54 33.00
CA GLY A 1032 -4.18 57.72 31.55
C GLY A 1032 -3.35 58.86 30.86
N GLY A 1033 -2.05 58.71 30.51
CA GLY A 1033 -1.24 59.67 29.70
C GLY A 1033 0.28 59.37 29.59
N ARG A 1034 1.16 60.03 28.78
CA ARG A 1034 1.00 61.00 27.65
C ARG A 1034 2.33 61.24 26.86
N GLY A 1035 2.30 61.44 25.52
CA GLY A 1035 3.39 62.00 24.66
C GLY A 1035 4.35 60.99 23.97
N GLY A 1036 5.01 61.27 22.84
CA GLY A 1036 4.90 62.39 21.87
C GLY A 1036 6.01 62.44 20.77
N GLY A 1037 5.65 62.68 19.49
CA GLY A 1037 6.57 62.87 18.32
C GLY A 1037 7.14 61.57 17.68
N GLY A 1038 7.56 61.51 16.40
CA GLY A 1038 7.40 62.43 15.26
C GLY A 1038 8.38 62.17 14.09
N GLY A 1039 7.93 62.22 12.81
CA GLY A 1039 8.78 62.47 11.63
C GLY A 1039 8.93 61.38 10.53
N GLY A 1040 8.53 61.72 9.30
CA GLY A 1040 9.37 61.67 8.08
C GLY A 1040 9.64 60.37 7.29
N GLY A 1041 9.25 60.36 6.00
CA GLY A 1041 9.79 59.48 4.94
C GLY A 1041 9.02 58.17 4.68
N GLY A 1042 8.92 57.62 3.45
CA GLY A 1042 9.38 58.10 2.14
C GLY A 1042 10.29 57.12 1.40
N GLY A 1043 9.73 56.24 0.55
CA GLY A 1043 10.52 55.30 -0.25
C GLY A 1043 9.69 54.48 -1.25
N THR A 1044 10.25 54.25 -2.44
CA THR A 1044 9.69 53.44 -3.55
C THR A 1044 10.63 52.28 -3.92
N TYR A 1045 10.45 51.66 -5.09
CA TYR A 1045 11.14 50.48 -5.67
C TYR A 1045 10.63 49.12 -5.13
N VAL A 1046 10.32 48.07 -5.92
CA VAL A 1046 10.62 47.61 -7.31
C VAL A 1046 11.86 46.71 -7.45
N SER A 1047 11.69 45.58 -8.16
CA SER A 1047 12.71 44.62 -8.68
C SER A 1047 13.46 43.75 -7.65
N ALA A 1048 14.08 42.60 -7.98
CA ALA A 1048 13.86 41.56 -9.03
C ALA A 1048 14.80 40.35 -8.73
N THR A 1049 15.25 39.62 -9.76
CA THR A 1049 16.24 38.49 -9.81
C THR A 1049 15.76 37.14 -9.21
N GLY A 1050 16.18 35.95 -9.69
CA GLY A 1050 17.19 35.59 -10.69
C GLY A 1050 18.55 35.21 -10.04
N VAL A 1051 19.40 34.29 -10.56
CA VAL A 1051 19.47 33.58 -11.86
C VAL A 1051 20.28 32.26 -11.72
N ALA A 1052 19.98 31.25 -12.57
CA ALA A 1052 20.79 30.09 -13.00
C ALA A 1052 21.21 28.95 -12.03
N TYR A 1053 21.39 27.75 -12.64
CA TYR A 1053 22.15 26.59 -12.15
C TYR A 1053 23.06 26.06 -13.27
N GLY A 1054 24.21 25.47 -12.92
CA GLY A 1054 25.20 24.92 -13.87
C GLY A 1054 25.06 23.41 -14.11
N SER A 1055 25.65 22.92 -15.20
CA SER A 1055 25.61 21.51 -15.65
C SER A 1055 26.90 20.73 -15.32
N GLY A 1056 26.84 19.40 -15.21
CA GLY A 1056 28.06 18.58 -15.38
C GLY A 1056 28.00 17.10 -14.94
N GLY A 1057 28.38 16.21 -15.86
CA GLY A 1057 29.02 14.92 -15.54
C GLY A 1057 28.11 13.70 -15.29
N GLY A 1058 28.55 12.54 -15.77
CA GLY A 1058 27.89 11.25 -15.50
C GLY A 1058 28.80 10.05 -15.81
N GLY A 1059 28.41 8.87 -15.31
CA GLY A 1059 29.11 7.60 -15.54
C GLY A 1059 28.43 6.45 -14.78
N GLY A 1060 28.62 5.21 -15.23
CA GLY A 1060 28.10 4.00 -14.58
C GLY A 1060 28.69 2.74 -15.22
N PHE A 1061 28.49 1.54 -14.64
CA PHE A 1061 28.79 0.25 -15.27
C PHE A 1061 28.24 -0.96 -14.46
N GLY A 1062 27.79 -2.00 -15.19
CA GLY A 1062 28.02 -3.44 -14.86
C GLY A 1062 27.14 -4.14 -13.81
N GLY A 1063 26.76 -5.39 -14.07
CA GLY A 1063 26.10 -6.28 -13.11
C GLY A 1063 26.04 -7.77 -13.52
N ALA A 1064 25.95 -8.67 -12.52
CA ALA A 1064 25.74 -10.13 -12.61
C ALA A 1064 25.44 -10.68 -11.18
N GLY A 1065 24.89 -11.88 -10.93
CA GLY A 1065 24.33 -12.92 -11.81
C GLY A 1065 24.48 -14.34 -11.19
N ALA A 1066 23.37 -15.12 -11.11
CA ALA A 1066 23.27 -16.53 -10.62
C ALA A 1066 23.59 -16.81 -9.12
N GLY A 1067 23.15 -17.91 -8.48
CA GLY A 1067 22.14 -18.92 -8.89
C GLY A 1067 22.23 -20.26 -8.14
N GLY A 1068 21.08 -20.87 -7.77
CA GLY A 1068 20.93 -22.21 -7.16
C GLY A 1068 21.21 -22.32 -5.65
N GLY A 1069 20.66 -23.27 -4.88
CA GLY A 1069 19.58 -24.26 -5.19
C GLY A 1069 19.61 -25.49 -4.26
N GLY A 1070 18.49 -25.82 -3.59
CA GLY A 1070 18.35 -27.03 -2.75
C GLY A 1070 17.15 -26.98 -1.79
N GLY A 1071 16.46 -28.11 -1.59
CA GLY A 1071 15.37 -28.28 -0.61
C GLY A 1071 15.85 -28.97 0.68
N GLY A 1072 14.98 -29.34 1.63
CA GLY A 1072 13.53 -29.15 1.72
C GLY A 1072 12.94 -29.96 2.89
N ALA A 1073 12.08 -29.35 3.71
CA ALA A 1073 11.44 -29.99 4.87
C ALA A 1073 10.05 -29.35 5.14
N GLY A 1074 9.16 -30.07 5.82
CA GLY A 1074 7.73 -29.74 5.90
C GLY A 1074 7.40 -28.45 6.67
N GLY A 1075 6.60 -27.57 6.05
CA GLY A 1075 6.10 -26.33 6.63
C GLY A 1075 4.71 -26.44 7.28
N VAL A 1076 4.30 -25.38 7.97
CA VAL A 1076 2.99 -25.23 8.63
C VAL A 1076 2.01 -24.50 7.69
N CYS A 1077 0.72 -24.85 7.74
CA CYS A 1077 -0.33 -24.18 6.99
C CYS A 1077 -0.57 -22.76 7.52
N TYR A 1078 -0.02 -21.74 6.85
CA TYR A 1078 -0.08 -20.33 7.33
C TYR A 1078 -1.49 -19.73 7.47
N ARG A 1079 -2.54 -20.39 6.94
CA ARG A 1079 -3.94 -19.95 7.10
C ARG A 1079 -4.58 -20.36 8.43
N CYS A 1080 -4.16 -21.47 9.02
CA CYS A 1080 -4.76 -22.04 10.25
C CYS A 1080 -3.73 -22.46 11.31
N ASN A 1081 -2.44 -22.28 10.99
CA ASN A 1081 -1.26 -22.65 11.78
C ASN A 1081 -1.18 -24.14 12.18
N GLN A 1082 -1.77 -25.03 11.37
CA GLN A 1082 -1.72 -26.48 11.56
C GLN A 1082 -0.72 -27.18 10.63
N HIS A 1083 -0.20 -28.33 11.04
CA HIS A 1083 0.65 -29.18 10.21
C HIS A 1083 -0.17 -30.10 9.27
N GLY A 1084 0.50 -30.81 8.37
CA GLY A 1084 -0.07 -31.93 7.61
C GLY A 1084 -0.83 -31.57 6.33
N HIS A 1085 -1.06 -30.28 6.03
CA HIS A 1085 -1.69 -29.83 4.78
C HIS A 1085 -1.15 -28.47 4.33
N PHE A 1086 -1.29 -28.15 3.04
CA PHE A 1086 -0.92 -26.83 2.50
C PHE A 1086 -2.08 -25.83 2.63
N ALA A 1087 -1.80 -24.53 2.57
CA ALA A 1087 -2.82 -23.47 2.66
C ALA A 1087 -3.93 -23.55 1.59
N ARG A 1088 -3.65 -24.19 0.44
CA ARG A 1088 -4.61 -24.51 -0.64
C ARG A 1088 -5.52 -25.72 -0.35
N GLN A 1089 -5.25 -26.45 0.72
CA GLN A 1089 -6.01 -27.60 1.25
C GLN A 1089 -6.49 -27.32 2.69
N CYS A 1090 -6.44 -26.06 3.13
CA CYS A 1090 -6.96 -25.65 4.42
C CYS A 1090 -8.49 -25.84 4.43
N PRO A 1091 -9.09 -26.60 5.37
CA PRO A 1091 -10.55 -26.78 5.42
C PRO A 1091 -11.30 -25.49 5.78
N ASN A 1092 -10.58 -24.45 6.22
CA ASN A 1092 -11.06 -23.07 6.33
C ASN A 1092 -10.69 -22.31 5.03
N SER A 1093 -11.18 -22.78 3.87
CA SER A 1093 -10.82 -22.28 2.53
C SER A 1093 -11.65 -21.09 2.07
#